data_AF-A0A843FAF9-F1
#
_entry.id   AF-A0A843FAF9-F1
#
_cell.length_a   1.000
_cell.length_b   1.000
_cell.length_c   1.000
_cell.angle_alpha   90.00
_cell.angle_beta   90.00
_cell.angle_gamma   90.00
#
_symmetry.space_group_name_H-M   'P 1'
#
loop_
_entity.id
_entity.type
_entity.pdbx_description
1 polymer ?
#
loop_
_entity_poly.entity_id
_entity_poly.type
_entity_poly.pdbx_seq_one_letter_code
_entity_poly.pdbx_strand_id
1 'polypeptide(L)'
;MANFDNIIQEINTNLPDNNTQSITAAKLRTTLIDLTNQIDTVQDDFENNINDIISGYTEVTVIDNLNSTDTEAALSAKQGNVLNEKINTINDTLYDTTQTAVDLSGKQTGFYNLAPVIGTSKRPASLTSGSFYTTNIACQAGETYIASSRNGGASMTQILIWDSNDYLVGYYNRGDSTNHYDFQFTIPQNGVLLSFCGSSSSSYRYELLKVTSQNLIESLSDSVDTLSDDFDTLSDSVDTLSGSVDTLSDDFDEITEIYVSPNMFDKSQVVEKLVTTAGGLQTVGSYAVNKCTGLIPVEPNKFYIISGVGNVSANNIRCLAANGTTAMKVLAPATGTEFSDYRMPNANATGINGSMNAQFKTPATAAYVQFNIGTSVNNDATNTAMIELVGDTYNPDFVPSAYEEYGSKRLIKESALPDIDIEGINEAIEKSDKAISRKFKVKLLLVGSSHGMNTISQVPWIAYNSGIDIEVGNVYIGSFSLQRMYGMIQRNEKCTFKYFKDGAWTTYTSQSFAQVFSFTDWDFISLQRSATDDQLWITTQNEADTTANSMTNINYNVSGAPAVYMSHNEALQFALDYIKANSTTNANIIFNTGFADAGNYTPTDSATTSIIETADTMKKNFGIEYYPTARAILNARQTFLRNFGNYEGSSAASSNNLCYDSQHLDYGIGCYVVGMCLLEFIFRKLGWDTELLRGYGSFE
;
A
#
# COMPACT_ATOMS: atom_id res chain seq x y z
N MET A 1 6.14 14.66 44.72
CA MET A 1 6.38 16.03 45.21
C MET A 1 6.77 16.11 46.69
N ALA A 2 5.98 15.62 47.66
CA ALA A 2 6.30 15.76 49.10
C ALA A 2 7.70 15.23 49.56
N ASN A 3 8.29 14.29 48.83
CA ASN A 3 9.66 13.81 49.09
C ASN A 3 10.76 14.73 48.54
N PHE A 4 10.46 15.53 47.51
CA PHE A 4 11.41 16.44 46.87
C PHE A 4 11.59 17.72 47.67
N ASP A 5 10.50 18.26 48.22
CA ASP A 5 10.54 19.43 49.11
C ASP A 5 11.37 19.15 50.37
N ASN A 6 11.26 17.93 50.92
CA ASN A 6 12.08 17.47 52.04
C ASN A 6 13.57 17.40 51.69
N ILE A 7 13.91 16.97 50.47
CA ILE A 7 15.31 16.92 49.99
C ILE A 7 15.87 18.34 49.79
N ILE A 8 15.09 19.27 49.23
CA ILE A 8 15.51 20.68 49.11
C ILE A 8 15.68 21.31 50.50
N GLN A 9 14.80 21.01 51.44
CA GLN A 9 14.90 21.51 52.80
C GLN A 9 16.11 20.95 53.54
N GLU A 10 16.44 19.67 53.35
CA GLU A 10 17.61 19.00 53.93
C GLU A 10 18.93 19.47 53.32
N ILE A 11 18.94 19.84 52.03
CA ILE A 11 20.09 20.51 51.39
C ILE A 11 20.28 21.92 51.95
N ASN A 12 19.19 22.64 52.26
CA ASN A 12 19.25 23.99 52.83
C ASN A 12 19.79 24.03 54.27
N THR A 13 19.53 23.02 55.09
CA THR A 13 20.01 22.97 56.48
C THR A 13 21.44 22.48 56.64
N ASN A 14 22.00 21.76 55.67
CA ASN A 14 23.25 21.02 55.85
C ASN A 14 24.46 21.54 55.05
N LEU A 15 24.34 22.63 54.28
CA LEU A 15 25.49 23.20 53.54
C LEU A 15 26.21 24.29 54.36
N PRO A 16 27.50 24.11 54.71
CA PRO A 16 28.27 25.12 55.45
C PRO A 16 28.75 26.27 54.55
N ASP A 17 28.75 27.49 55.11
CA ASP A 17 28.98 28.82 54.49
C ASP A 17 30.40 29.09 53.90
N ASN A 18 31.11 28.10 53.36
CA ASN A 18 32.44 28.32 52.77
C ASN A 18 32.39 28.56 51.25
N ASN A 19 32.86 29.76 50.87
CA ASN A 19 32.72 30.50 49.60
C ASN A 19 33.06 29.81 48.26
N THR A 20 33.47 28.55 48.22
CA THR A 20 33.76 27.83 46.96
C THR A 20 32.76 26.71 46.67
N GLN A 21 32.05 26.20 47.68
CA GLN A 21 30.95 25.24 47.48
C GLN A 21 29.62 25.94 47.13
N SER A 22 29.51 27.25 47.35
CA SER A 22 28.26 28.00 47.11
C SER A 22 27.92 28.16 45.62
N ILE A 23 28.92 28.24 44.73
CA ILE A 23 28.69 28.38 43.28
C ILE A 23 28.18 27.06 42.69
N THR A 24 28.72 25.92 43.12
CA THR A 24 28.26 24.61 42.68
C THR A 24 26.86 24.32 43.22
N ALA A 25 26.58 24.67 44.48
CA ALA A 25 25.26 24.55 45.06
C ALA A 25 24.21 25.46 44.39
N ALA A 26 24.59 26.68 43.98
CA ALA A 26 23.71 27.59 43.25
C ALA A 26 23.38 27.05 41.85
N LYS A 27 24.38 26.54 41.12
CA LYS A 27 24.15 25.90 39.82
C LYS A 27 23.26 24.66 39.95
N LEU A 28 23.51 23.83 40.96
CA LEU A 28 22.69 22.64 41.22
C LEU A 28 21.23 23.02 41.53
N ARG A 29 20.99 24.12 42.26
CA ARG A 29 19.65 24.65 42.51
C ARG A 29 18.96 25.10 41.22
N THR A 30 19.65 25.86 40.37
CA THR A 30 19.08 26.32 39.11
C THR A 30 18.70 25.12 38.22
N THR A 31 19.59 24.13 38.12
CA THR A 31 19.31 22.89 37.37
C THR A 31 18.14 22.12 37.97
N LEU A 32 18.01 22.05 39.30
CA LEU A 32 16.87 21.37 39.94
C LEU A 32 15.55 22.08 39.64
N ILE A 33 15.53 23.41 39.70
CA ILE A 33 14.34 24.24 39.41
C ILE A 33 13.93 24.06 37.95
N ASP A 34 14.89 24.10 37.02
CA ASP A 34 14.61 23.87 35.59
C ASP A 34 14.05 22.46 35.35
N LEU A 35 14.59 21.44 36.03
CA LEU A 35 14.06 20.08 35.94
C LEU A 35 12.65 19.97 36.51
N THR A 36 12.35 20.64 37.63
CA THR A 36 11.01 20.66 38.21
C THR A 36 10.02 21.32 37.26
N ASN A 37 10.37 22.47 36.67
CA ASN A 37 9.51 23.15 35.69
C ASN A 37 9.26 22.27 34.45
N GLN A 38 10.28 21.56 33.96
CA GLN A 38 10.13 20.61 32.84
C GLN A 38 9.20 19.44 33.19
N ILE A 39 9.28 18.92 34.42
CA ILE A 39 8.38 17.85 34.88
C ILE A 39 6.94 18.35 34.96
N ASP A 40 6.72 19.56 35.48
CA ASP A 40 5.38 20.15 35.57
C ASP A 40 4.78 20.36 34.16
N THR A 41 5.57 20.86 33.20
CA THR A 41 5.13 20.99 31.79
C THR A 41 4.77 19.63 31.17
N VAL A 42 5.59 18.60 31.37
CA VAL A 42 5.28 17.24 30.87
C VAL A 42 4.01 16.67 31.52
N GLN A 43 3.76 16.99 32.79
CA GLN A 43 2.54 16.55 33.47
C GLN A 43 1.30 17.27 32.93
N ASP A 44 1.38 18.59 32.72
CA ASP A 44 0.29 19.38 32.12
C ASP A 44 -0.02 18.90 30.69
N ASP A 45 1.00 18.63 29.88
CA ASP A 45 0.85 18.08 28.52
C ASP A 45 0.20 16.69 28.55
N PHE A 46 0.57 15.86 29.53
CA PHE A 46 -0.03 14.53 29.70
C PHE A 46 -1.51 14.62 30.13
N GLU A 47 -1.84 15.52 31.05
CA GLU A 47 -3.23 15.76 31.48
C GLU A 47 -4.08 16.33 30.34
N ASN A 48 -3.54 17.26 29.54
CA ASN A 48 -4.23 17.80 28.38
C ASN A 48 -4.46 16.73 27.31
N ASN A 49 -3.45 15.93 26.98
CA ASN A 49 -3.61 14.82 26.03
C ASN A 49 -4.64 13.79 26.49
N ILE A 50 -4.67 13.46 27.79
CA ILE A 50 -5.72 12.58 28.33
C ILE A 50 -7.10 13.22 28.20
N ASN A 51 -7.24 14.51 28.51
CA ASN A 51 -8.52 15.21 28.41
C ASN A 51 -9.00 15.32 26.96
N ASP A 52 -8.09 15.54 26.01
CA ASP A 52 -8.41 15.56 24.58
C ASP A 52 -8.86 14.19 24.09
N ILE A 53 -8.14 13.12 24.48
CA ILE A 53 -8.55 11.72 24.22
C ILE A 53 -9.94 11.45 24.80
N ILE A 54 -10.20 11.83 26.05
CA ILE A 54 -11.49 11.62 26.72
C ILE A 54 -12.60 12.45 26.03
N SER A 55 -12.32 13.68 25.61
CA SER A 55 -13.29 14.57 24.98
C SER A 55 -13.66 14.14 23.56
N GLY A 56 -12.79 13.38 22.89
CA GLY A 56 -13.04 12.76 21.58
C GLY A 56 -13.93 11.52 21.63
N TYR A 57 -14.15 10.91 22.80
CA TYR A 57 -15.10 9.82 22.95
C TYR A 57 -16.51 10.36 23.19
N THR A 58 -17.35 10.35 22.15
CA THR A 58 -18.80 10.42 22.35
C THR A 58 -19.22 9.22 23.20
N GLU A 59 -19.85 9.49 24.34
CA GLU A 59 -20.31 8.49 25.31
C GLU A 59 -21.24 7.47 24.61
N VAL A 60 -20.70 6.30 24.25
CA VAL A 60 -21.49 5.24 23.63
C VAL A 60 -22.43 4.70 24.70
N THR A 61 -23.72 5.00 24.55
CA THR A 61 -24.74 4.50 25.46
C THR A 61 -24.84 2.99 25.29
N VAL A 62 -24.61 2.23 26.35
CA VAL A 62 -24.71 0.76 26.34
C VAL A 62 -26.08 0.35 26.86
N ILE A 63 -26.87 -0.33 26.02
CA ILE A 63 -28.23 -0.74 26.35
C ILE A 63 -28.30 -2.24 26.69
N ASP A 64 -28.80 -2.56 27.88
CA ASP A 64 -29.05 -3.94 28.34
C ASP A 64 -30.51 -4.40 28.04
N ASN A 65 -31.02 -4.11 26.85
CA ASN A 65 -32.37 -4.45 26.43
C ASN A 65 -32.47 -4.73 24.91
N LEU A 66 -32.75 -5.98 24.53
CA LEU A 66 -32.93 -6.38 23.12
C LEU A 66 -34.16 -5.79 22.41
N ASN A 67 -35.10 -5.20 23.16
CA ASN A 67 -36.25 -4.50 22.59
C ASN A 67 -35.98 -3.00 22.39
N SER A 68 -34.72 -2.57 22.50
CA SER A 68 -34.35 -1.20 22.19
C SER A 68 -34.67 -0.89 20.72
N THR A 69 -35.10 0.34 20.48
CA THR A 69 -35.27 0.90 19.12
C THR A 69 -34.20 1.95 18.82
N ASP A 70 -33.27 2.14 19.75
CA ASP A 70 -32.16 3.07 19.63
C ASP A 70 -31.08 2.45 18.73
N THR A 71 -30.86 3.09 17.58
CA THR A 71 -29.92 2.64 16.55
C THR A 71 -28.49 3.12 16.77
N GLU A 72 -28.26 4.02 17.73
CA GLU A 72 -26.94 4.62 18.01
C GLU A 72 -26.28 4.01 19.26
N ALA A 73 -27.03 3.24 20.04
CA ALA A 73 -26.55 2.62 21.26
C ALA A 73 -26.02 1.19 21.05
N ALA A 74 -24.90 0.87 21.71
CA ALA A 74 -24.33 -0.47 21.68
C ALA A 74 -25.11 -1.44 22.59
N LEU A 75 -25.35 -2.66 22.13
CA LEU A 75 -25.92 -3.71 22.98
C LEU A 75 -24.91 -4.13 24.05
N SER A 76 -25.40 -4.36 25.27
CA SER A 76 -24.57 -4.97 26.31
C SER A 76 -24.07 -6.35 25.86
N ALA A 77 -22.88 -6.76 26.31
CA ALA A 77 -22.34 -8.10 26.03
C ALA A 77 -23.31 -9.22 26.46
N LYS A 78 -24.10 -8.97 27.50
CA LYS A 78 -25.13 -9.88 27.98
C LYS A 78 -26.28 -10.02 26.98
N GLN A 79 -26.75 -8.93 26.39
CA GLN A 79 -27.78 -9.00 25.34
C GLN A 79 -27.21 -9.58 24.03
N GLY A 80 -25.95 -9.31 23.71
CA GLY A 80 -25.27 -9.93 22.58
C GLY A 80 -25.27 -11.45 22.67
N ASN A 81 -24.96 -12.01 23.84
CA ASN A 81 -25.04 -13.45 24.08
C ASN A 81 -26.46 -14.01 23.94
N VAL A 82 -27.47 -13.32 24.48
CA VAL A 82 -28.89 -13.74 24.37
C VAL A 82 -29.38 -13.70 22.92
N LEU A 83 -28.95 -12.72 22.14
CA LEU A 83 -29.24 -12.64 20.71
C LEU A 83 -28.59 -13.80 19.95
N ASN A 84 -27.31 -14.06 20.22
CA ASN A 84 -26.57 -15.15 19.59
C ASN A 84 -27.20 -16.53 19.88
N GLU A 85 -27.60 -16.78 21.12
CA GLU A 85 -28.33 -18.02 21.48
C GLU A 85 -29.67 -18.16 20.76
N LYS A 86 -30.42 -17.06 20.58
CA LYS A 86 -31.67 -17.07 19.82
C LYS A 86 -31.45 -17.34 18.33
N ILE A 87 -30.43 -16.74 17.73
CA ILE A 87 -30.05 -17.00 16.33
C ILE A 87 -29.67 -18.47 16.16
N ASN A 88 -28.82 -19.01 17.04
CA ASN A 88 -28.40 -20.41 16.98
C ASN A 88 -29.57 -21.38 17.18
N THR A 89 -30.51 -21.05 18.08
CA THR A 89 -31.73 -21.86 18.26
C THR A 89 -32.61 -21.85 17.01
N ILE A 90 -32.75 -20.70 16.34
CA ILE A 90 -33.49 -20.60 15.07
C ILE A 90 -32.82 -21.46 13.99
N ASN A 91 -31.49 -21.40 13.90
CA ASN A 91 -30.71 -22.22 12.97
C ASN A 91 -30.91 -23.72 13.24
N ASP A 92 -30.75 -24.18 14.48
CA ASP A 92 -30.92 -25.59 14.86
C ASP A 92 -32.34 -26.12 14.61
N THR A 93 -33.36 -25.26 14.76
CA THR A 93 -34.76 -25.65 14.48
C THR A 93 -35.09 -25.66 12.98
N LEU A 94 -34.30 -24.97 12.15
CA LEU A 94 -34.44 -24.90 10.70
C LEU A 94 -33.64 -25.99 9.95
N TYR A 95 -32.67 -26.65 10.59
CA TYR A 95 -31.78 -27.63 9.95
C TYR A 95 -32.32 -29.06 9.84
N ASP A 96 -33.51 -29.38 10.35
CA ASP A 96 -34.13 -30.69 10.09
C ASP A 96 -34.97 -30.64 8.81
N THR A 97 -34.35 -30.83 7.64
CA THR A 97 -34.78 -31.85 6.65
C THR A 97 -33.93 -31.88 5.38
N THR A 98 -33.61 -33.10 4.99
CA THR A 98 -32.90 -33.55 3.78
C THR A 98 -33.36 -32.90 2.46
N GLN A 99 -32.44 -32.24 1.74
CA GLN A 99 -32.59 -32.03 0.29
C GLN A 99 -32.65 -33.40 -0.40
N THR A 100 -33.83 -33.80 -0.86
CA THR A 100 -33.99 -34.98 -1.72
C THR A 100 -33.99 -34.53 -3.17
N ALA A 101 -32.80 -34.38 -3.75
CA ALA A 101 -32.66 -34.39 -5.20
C ALA A 101 -33.14 -35.77 -5.70
N VAL A 102 -34.30 -35.81 -6.35
CA VAL A 102 -34.82 -37.05 -6.93
C VAL A 102 -34.13 -37.23 -8.28
N ASP A 103 -33.09 -38.08 -8.34
CA ASP A 103 -32.52 -38.51 -9.61
C ASP A 103 -33.58 -39.29 -10.41
N LEU A 104 -33.90 -38.79 -11.60
CA LEU A 104 -34.89 -39.36 -12.51
C LEU A 104 -34.28 -40.27 -13.58
N SER A 105 -32.96 -40.48 -13.55
CA SER A 105 -32.29 -41.37 -14.49
C SER A 105 -32.82 -42.81 -14.35
N GLY A 106 -33.44 -43.33 -15.41
CA GLY A 106 -33.81 -44.75 -15.52
C GLY A 106 -35.27 -45.15 -15.24
N LYS A 107 -36.21 -44.24 -14.90
CA LYS A 107 -37.62 -44.61 -14.64
C LYS A 107 -38.54 -44.43 -15.85
N GLN A 108 -38.62 -45.44 -16.74
CA GLN A 108 -39.55 -45.43 -17.90
C GLN A 108 -41.02 -45.59 -17.48
N THR A 109 -41.87 -44.59 -17.76
CA THR A 109 -43.31 -44.78 -17.99
C THR A 109 -43.80 -43.78 -19.05
N GLY A 110 -44.69 -44.22 -19.95
CA GLY A 110 -44.95 -43.61 -21.26
C GLY A 110 -45.60 -42.21 -21.33
N PHE A 111 -46.24 -41.90 -22.47
CA PHE A 111 -46.69 -40.57 -22.89
C PHE A 111 -48.18 -40.23 -22.63
N TYR A 112 -48.48 -38.97 -22.32
CA TYR A 112 -49.83 -38.39 -22.34
C TYR A 112 -50.08 -37.67 -23.68
N ASN A 113 -50.75 -38.33 -24.62
CA ASN A 113 -51.17 -37.67 -25.87
C ASN A 113 -52.48 -36.91 -25.66
N LEU A 114 -52.43 -35.75 -25.01
CA LEU A 114 -53.60 -34.90 -24.84
C LEU A 114 -53.24 -33.47 -25.23
N ALA A 115 -54.07 -32.85 -26.06
CA ALA A 115 -54.29 -31.41 -25.97
C ALA A 115 -54.99 -31.20 -24.62
N PRO A 116 -54.29 -30.80 -23.54
CA PRO A 116 -54.82 -30.96 -22.20
C PRO A 116 -55.96 -29.96 -22.00
N VAL A 117 -57.16 -30.43 -21.68
CA VAL A 117 -58.29 -29.57 -21.31
C VAL A 117 -58.50 -29.70 -19.80
N ILE A 118 -58.14 -28.64 -19.07
CA ILE A 118 -58.26 -28.56 -17.61
C ILE A 118 -59.69 -28.95 -17.18
N GLY A 119 -59.80 -29.79 -16.15
CA GLY A 119 -61.08 -30.21 -15.57
C GLY A 119 -61.87 -31.28 -16.32
N THR A 120 -61.42 -31.73 -17.50
CA THR A 120 -62.12 -32.80 -18.27
C THR A 120 -61.22 -33.99 -18.60
N SER A 121 -59.91 -33.78 -18.67
CA SER A 121 -58.93 -34.84 -18.86
C SER A 121 -58.63 -35.57 -17.54
N LYS A 122 -59.09 -36.82 -17.41
CA LYS A 122 -58.68 -37.73 -16.34
C LYS A 122 -57.35 -38.41 -16.70
N ARG A 123 -56.47 -38.61 -15.73
CA ARG A 123 -55.20 -39.32 -15.88
C ARG A 123 -55.46 -40.70 -16.50
N PRO A 124 -54.94 -41.01 -17.70
CA PRO A 124 -55.10 -42.35 -18.29
C PRO A 124 -54.55 -43.44 -17.36
N ALA A 125 -55.30 -44.53 -17.24
CA ALA A 125 -54.94 -45.69 -16.41
C ALA A 125 -53.71 -46.47 -16.95
N SER A 126 -53.34 -46.26 -18.22
CA SER A 126 -52.13 -46.81 -18.82
C SER A 126 -51.56 -45.86 -19.87
N LEU A 127 -50.24 -45.66 -19.84
CA LEU A 127 -49.49 -44.84 -20.79
C LEU A 127 -49.14 -45.71 -22.01
N THR A 128 -49.44 -45.24 -23.23
CA THR A 128 -49.52 -46.11 -24.43
C THR A 128 -48.35 -46.01 -25.41
N SER A 129 -47.26 -45.31 -25.11
CA SER A 129 -46.06 -45.34 -25.97
C SER A 129 -44.74 -45.19 -25.20
N GLY A 130 -43.69 -45.90 -25.67
CA GLY A 130 -42.42 -46.09 -24.97
C GLY A 130 -41.33 -45.05 -25.21
N SER A 131 -41.66 -43.81 -25.61
CA SER A 131 -40.66 -42.80 -26.02
C SER A 131 -40.55 -41.59 -25.07
N PHE A 132 -41.27 -41.59 -23.96
CA PHE A 132 -41.25 -40.50 -22.98
C PHE A 132 -41.08 -41.05 -21.57
N TYR A 133 -40.43 -40.26 -20.72
CA TYR A 133 -40.29 -40.50 -19.28
C TYR A 133 -41.28 -39.64 -18.53
N THR A 134 -42.24 -40.27 -17.85
CA THR A 134 -43.07 -39.62 -16.84
C THR A 134 -42.59 -40.02 -15.45
N THR A 135 -42.31 -39.04 -14.60
CA THR A 135 -42.19 -39.25 -13.14
C THR A 135 -43.35 -38.57 -12.44
N ASN A 136 -43.87 -39.20 -11.39
CA ASN A 136 -44.94 -38.65 -10.56
C ASN A 136 -44.38 -38.34 -9.18
N ILE A 137 -44.60 -37.12 -8.71
CA ILE A 137 -44.14 -36.63 -7.43
C ILE A 137 -45.37 -36.11 -6.69
N ALA A 138 -45.58 -36.58 -5.46
CA ALA A 138 -46.63 -36.02 -4.61
C ALA A 138 -46.31 -34.55 -4.32
N CYS A 139 -47.31 -33.69 -4.43
CA CYS A 139 -47.18 -32.27 -4.13
C CYS A 139 -48.42 -31.78 -3.38
N GLN A 140 -48.37 -30.54 -2.91
CA GLN A 140 -49.48 -29.87 -2.23
C GLN A 140 -49.74 -28.51 -2.86
N ALA A 141 -51.00 -28.08 -2.85
CA ALA A 141 -51.39 -26.75 -3.30
C ALA A 141 -50.57 -25.65 -2.59
N GLY A 142 -50.05 -24.70 -3.35
CA GLY A 142 -49.20 -23.61 -2.86
C GLY A 142 -47.70 -23.93 -2.79
N GLU A 143 -47.29 -25.19 -2.92
CA GLU A 143 -45.87 -25.52 -3.04
C GLU A 143 -45.29 -24.94 -4.33
N THR A 144 -44.03 -24.54 -4.28
CA THR A 144 -43.33 -23.95 -5.43
C THR A 144 -42.14 -24.83 -5.80
N TYR A 145 -41.92 -25.01 -7.10
CA TYR A 145 -40.88 -25.86 -7.65
C TYR A 145 -40.09 -25.10 -8.70
N ILE A 146 -38.80 -25.38 -8.80
CA ILE A 146 -37.92 -24.97 -9.88
C ILE A 146 -37.61 -26.22 -10.71
N ALA A 147 -37.80 -26.12 -12.02
CA ALA A 147 -37.48 -27.19 -12.95
C ALA A 147 -36.42 -26.74 -13.95
N SER A 148 -35.47 -27.63 -14.21
CA SER A 148 -34.43 -27.50 -15.23
C SER A 148 -34.46 -28.74 -16.13
N SER A 149 -34.49 -28.50 -17.44
CA SER A 149 -34.60 -29.54 -18.46
C SER A 149 -33.79 -29.20 -19.71
N ARG A 150 -33.08 -30.19 -20.23
CA ARG A 150 -32.36 -30.12 -21.50
C ARG A 150 -33.07 -31.01 -22.52
N ASN A 151 -33.54 -30.48 -23.64
CA ASN A 151 -34.29 -31.24 -24.65
C ASN A 151 -33.64 -31.18 -26.03
N GLY A 152 -33.57 -32.33 -26.71
CA GLY A 152 -33.18 -32.41 -28.12
C GLY A 152 -34.39 -32.37 -29.04
N GLY A 153 -34.46 -31.37 -29.92
CA GLY A 153 -35.51 -31.25 -30.94
C GLY A 153 -36.90 -30.93 -30.36
N ALA A 154 -37.92 -30.94 -31.22
CA ALA A 154 -39.33 -30.60 -30.95
C ALA A 154 -40.05 -31.55 -29.95
N SER A 155 -39.40 -31.82 -28.83
CA SER A 155 -39.90 -32.63 -27.73
C SER A 155 -40.33 -31.69 -26.62
N MET A 156 -41.63 -31.60 -26.38
CA MET A 156 -42.17 -30.76 -25.31
C MET A 156 -41.86 -31.33 -23.94
N THR A 157 -41.14 -30.60 -23.09
CA THR A 157 -41.23 -30.82 -21.65
C THR A 157 -42.56 -30.27 -21.16
N GLN A 158 -43.37 -31.14 -20.58
CA GLN A 158 -44.64 -30.77 -19.99
C GLN A 158 -44.63 -31.10 -18.51
N ILE A 159 -45.00 -30.12 -17.71
CA ILE A 159 -45.35 -30.32 -16.30
C ILE A 159 -46.87 -30.36 -16.22
N LEU A 160 -47.41 -31.46 -15.73
CA LEU A 160 -48.84 -31.69 -15.55
C LEU A 160 -49.14 -31.78 -14.07
N ILE A 161 -50.24 -31.18 -13.63
CA ILE A 161 -50.63 -31.15 -12.22
C ILE A 161 -52.04 -31.73 -12.10
N TRP A 162 -52.19 -32.72 -11.23
CA TRP A 162 -53.42 -33.50 -11.06
C TRP A 162 -54.02 -33.29 -9.66
N ASP A 163 -55.34 -33.34 -9.58
CA ASP A 163 -56.05 -33.41 -8.31
C ASP A 163 -56.19 -34.85 -7.76
N SER A 164 -56.79 -34.97 -6.59
CA SER A 164 -57.02 -36.25 -5.90
C SER A 164 -57.98 -37.20 -6.63
N ASN A 165 -58.72 -36.69 -7.60
CA ASN A 165 -59.62 -37.47 -8.46
C ASN A 165 -58.97 -37.82 -9.81
N ASP A 166 -57.66 -37.57 -9.95
CA ASP A 166 -56.86 -37.74 -11.16
C ASP A 166 -57.26 -36.80 -12.32
N TYR A 167 -57.95 -35.68 -12.07
CA TYR A 167 -58.20 -34.68 -13.11
C TYR A 167 -57.04 -33.69 -13.23
N LEU A 168 -56.73 -33.30 -14.46
CA LEU A 168 -55.76 -32.26 -14.73
C LEU A 168 -56.28 -30.90 -14.25
N VAL A 169 -55.58 -30.29 -13.28
CA VAL A 169 -55.92 -28.99 -12.70
C VAL A 169 -54.97 -27.86 -13.11
N GLY A 170 -53.80 -28.20 -13.66
CA GLY A 170 -52.87 -27.22 -14.20
C GLY A 170 -51.83 -27.89 -15.09
N TYR A 171 -51.25 -27.11 -15.99
CA TYR A 171 -50.09 -27.54 -16.74
C TYR A 171 -49.18 -26.36 -17.08
N TYR A 172 -47.89 -26.63 -17.18
CA TYR A 172 -46.89 -25.69 -17.69
C TYR A 172 -46.23 -26.30 -18.91
N ASN A 173 -46.34 -25.61 -20.03
CA ASN A 173 -45.76 -26.00 -21.31
C ASN A 173 -44.86 -24.86 -21.81
N ARG A 174 -43.57 -25.14 -22.01
CA ARG A 174 -42.56 -24.14 -22.38
C ARG A 174 -42.17 -24.18 -23.88
N GLY A 175 -42.83 -25.01 -24.68
CA GLY A 175 -42.65 -25.06 -26.15
C GLY A 175 -41.42 -25.83 -26.63
N ASP A 176 -41.11 -25.73 -27.93
CA ASP A 176 -40.10 -26.54 -28.66
C ASP A 176 -38.64 -26.05 -28.55
N SER A 177 -38.30 -25.24 -27.53
CA SER A 177 -36.92 -24.77 -27.39
C SER A 177 -36.04 -25.81 -26.68
N THR A 178 -34.77 -25.89 -27.09
CA THR A 178 -33.88 -26.99 -26.72
C THR A 178 -33.36 -26.96 -25.27
N ASN A 179 -33.47 -25.85 -24.53
CA ASN A 179 -33.10 -25.81 -23.12
C ASN A 179 -34.02 -24.89 -22.30
N HIS A 180 -34.49 -25.38 -21.16
CA HIS A 180 -35.21 -24.59 -20.16
C HIS A 180 -34.53 -24.75 -18.81
N TYR A 181 -33.94 -23.67 -18.30
CA TYR A 181 -33.28 -23.65 -17.00
C TYR A 181 -34.09 -22.82 -16.02
N ASP A 182 -34.14 -23.30 -14.78
CA ASP A 182 -34.59 -22.62 -13.57
C ASP A 182 -35.96 -21.98 -13.66
N PHE A 183 -36.90 -22.61 -14.36
CA PHE A 183 -38.24 -22.07 -14.44
C PHE A 183 -39.06 -22.47 -13.21
N GLN A 184 -39.54 -21.45 -12.52
CA GLN A 184 -40.31 -21.58 -11.29
C GLN A 184 -41.81 -21.68 -11.58
N PHE A 185 -42.51 -22.53 -10.84
CA PHE A 185 -43.97 -22.62 -10.90
C PHE A 185 -44.56 -23.05 -9.55
N THR A 186 -45.79 -22.63 -9.30
CA THR A 186 -46.54 -22.93 -8.07
C THR A 186 -47.65 -23.93 -8.37
N ILE A 187 -47.85 -24.89 -7.45
CA ILE A 187 -48.93 -25.87 -7.54
C ILE A 187 -50.28 -25.15 -7.29
N PRO A 188 -51.22 -25.18 -8.26
CA PRO A 188 -52.53 -24.56 -8.12
C PRO A 188 -53.36 -25.21 -7.01
N GLN A 189 -54.44 -24.53 -6.60
CA GLN A 189 -55.39 -25.10 -5.64
C GLN A 189 -55.91 -26.46 -6.13
N ASN A 190 -56.03 -27.41 -5.20
CA ASN A 190 -56.42 -28.81 -5.42
C ASN A 190 -55.38 -29.71 -6.12
N GLY A 191 -54.20 -29.20 -6.50
CA GLY A 191 -53.11 -30.04 -6.98
C GLY A 191 -52.53 -30.92 -5.87
N VAL A 192 -52.48 -32.24 -6.10
CA VAL A 192 -51.91 -33.22 -5.16
C VAL A 192 -50.81 -34.09 -5.79
N LEU A 193 -50.69 -34.03 -7.11
CA LEU A 193 -49.71 -34.82 -7.84
C LEU A 193 -49.13 -34.01 -8.99
N LEU A 194 -47.82 -34.01 -9.10
CA LEU A 194 -47.04 -33.41 -10.16
C LEU A 194 -46.50 -34.52 -11.07
N SER A 195 -46.74 -34.42 -12.38
CA SER A 195 -46.09 -35.26 -13.38
C SER A 195 -45.16 -34.44 -14.23
N PHE A 196 -43.90 -34.86 -14.31
CA PHE A 196 -42.93 -34.29 -15.23
C PHE A 196 -42.74 -35.24 -16.41
N CYS A 197 -42.96 -34.74 -17.63
CA CYS A 197 -42.88 -35.51 -18.87
C CYS A 197 -41.74 -34.99 -19.75
N GLY A 198 -40.78 -35.85 -20.12
CA GLY A 198 -39.65 -35.52 -20.99
C GLY A 198 -39.32 -36.62 -22.00
N SER A 199 -38.54 -36.32 -23.05
CA SER A 199 -38.17 -37.30 -24.08
C SER A 199 -37.15 -38.33 -23.58
N SER A 200 -37.15 -39.52 -24.20
CA SER A 200 -36.43 -40.68 -23.67
C SER A 200 -34.94 -40.82 -24.01
N SER A 201 -34.29 -39.80 -24.56
CA SER A 201 -32.85 -39.92 -24.85
C SER A 201 -32.02 -39.80 -23.58
N SER A 202 -31.22 -40.85 -23.32
CA SER A 202 -30.36 -41.05 -22.15
C SER A 202 -29.28 -39.98 -21.91
N SER A 203 -29.19 -38.96 -22.77
CA SER A 203 -28.24 -37.85 -22.67
C SER A 203 -28.77 -36.65 -21.89
N TYR A 204 -30.06 -36.65 -21.51
CA TYR A 204 -30.70 -35.49 -20.88
C TYR A 204 -30.85 -35.67 -19.38
N ARG A 205 -30.46 -34.63 -18.64
CA ARG A 205 -30.68 -34.49 -17.20
C ARG A 205 -31.91 -33.62 -16.98
N TYR A 206 -32.75 -34.07 -16.07
CA TYR A 206 -33.92 -33.33 -15.60
C TYR A 206 -33.75 -33.13 -14.11
N GLU A 207 -33.84 -31.88 -13.68
CA GLU A 207 -33.73 -31.51 -12.27
C GLU A 207 -35.04 -30.84 -11.87
N LEU A 208 -35.64 -31.32 -10.79
CA LEU A 208 -36.80 -30.71 -10.18
C LEU A 208 -36.48 -30.50 -8.69
N LEU A 209 -36.47 -29.24 -8.29
CA LEU A 209 -36.16 -28.82 -6.94
C LEU A 209 -37.41 -28.19 -6.33
N LYS A 210 -37.84 -28.70 -5.17
CA LYS A 210 -38.88 -28.04 -4.39
C LYS A 210 -38.27 -26.80 -3.74
N VAL A 211 -38.85 -25.63 -3.98
CA VAL A 211 -38.45 -24.40 -3.30
C VAL A 211 -39.02 -24.45 -1.89
N THR A 212 -38.14 -24.64 -0.91
CA THR A 212 -38.46 -24.53 0.50
C THR A 212 -38.14 -23.12 0.99
N SER A 213 -38.64 -22.77 2.18
CA SER A 213 -38.23 -21.54 2.86
C SER A 213 -36.71 -21.47 3.08
N GLN A 214 -36.02 -22.61 3.14
CA GLN A 214 -34.58 -22.70 3.29
C GLN A 214 -33.82 -22.11 2.08
N ASN A 215 -34.22 -22.41 0.84
CA ASN A 215 -33.54 -21.85 -0.34
C ASN A 215 -33.63 -20.31 -0.40
N LEU A 216 -34.73 -19.76 0.12
CA LEU A 216 -34.90 -18.31 0.26
C LEU A 216 -34.03 -17.74 1.38
N ILE A 217 -33.86 -18.48 2.49
CA ILE A 217 -32.98 -18.08 3.60
C ILE A 217 -31.51 -18.15 3.19
N GLU A 218 -31.08 -19.18 2.47
CA GLU A 218 -29.71 -19.30 1.95
C GLU A 218 -29.40 -18.14 0.98
N SER A 219 -30.28 -17.87 0.02
CA SER A 219 -30.12 -16.72 -0.88
C SER A 219 -30.12 -15.37 -0.14
N LEU A 220 -30.88 -15.26 0.95
CA LEU A 220 -30.88 -14.06 1.78
C LEU A 220 -29.59 -13.97 2.62
N SER A 221 -29.07 -15.08 3.12
CA SER A 221 -27.80 -15.17 3.84
C SER A 221 -26.65 -14.72 2.95
N ASP A 222 -26.56 -15.25 1.73
CA ASP A 222 -25.53 -14.84 0.75
C ASP A 222 -25.59 -13.34 0.46
N SER A 223 -26.81 -12.78 0.39
CA SER A 223 -27.00 -11.34 0.19
C SER A 223 -26.58 -10.50 1.41
N VAL A 224 -26.80 -11.03 2.62
CA VAL A 224 -26.36 -10.40 3.87
C VAL A 224 -24.83 -10.45 4.00
N ASP A 225 -24.22 -11.58 3.64
CA ASP A 225 -22.76 -11.74 3.62
C ASP A 225 -22.12 -10.76 2.64
N THR A 226 -22.68 -10.64 1.42
CA THR A 226 -22.24 -9.64 0.43
C THR A 226 -22.35 -8.22 0.98
N LEU A 227 -23.44 -7.90 1.69
CA LEU A 227 -23.62 -6.58 2.29
C LEU A 227 -22.64 -6.33 3.44
N SER A 228 -22.24 -7.37 4.18
CA SER A 228 -21.20 -7.28 5.21
C SER A 228 -19.84 -6.96 4.59
N ASP A 229 -19.46 -7.65 3.51
CA ASP A 229 -18.21 -7.41 2.80
C ASP A 229 -18.15 -5.98 2.21
N ASP A 230 -19.27 -5.49 1.67
CA ASP A 230 -19.39 -4.11 1.19
C ASP A 230 -19.23 -3.09 2.33
N PHE A 231 -19.71 -3.40 3.54
CA PHE A 231 -19.57 -2.54 4.72
C PHE A 231 -18.13 -2.50 5.22
N ASP A 232 -17.44 -3.64 5.25
CA ASP A 232 -16.01 -3.71 5.59
C ASP A 232 -15.17 -2.86 4.62
N THR A 233 -15.46 -2.96 3.31
CA THR A 233 -14.81 -2.14 2.28
C THR A 233 -15.02 -0.64 2.49
N LEU A 234 -16.22 -0.25 2.92
CA LEU A 234 -16.52 1.15 3.24
C LEU A 234 -15.75 1.62 4.48
N SER A 235 -15.64 0.77 5.51
CA SER A 235 -14.86 1.05 6.72
C SER A 235 -13.39 1.33 6.38
N ASP A 236 -12.76 0.47 5.58
CA ASP A 236 -11.36 0.63 5.16
C ASP A 236 -11.12 1.93 4.37
N SER A 237 -12.11 2.31 3.54
CA SER A 237 -12.08 3.56 2.78
C SER A 237 -12.16 4.80 3.69
N VAL A 238 -12.96 4.72 4.76
CA VAL A 238 -13.06 5.80 5.77
C VAL A 238 -11.76 5.94 6.55
N ASP A 239 -11.13 4.83 6.94
CA ASP A 239 -9.84 4.83 7.65
C ASP A 239 -8.73 5.46 6.79
N THR A 240 -8.70 5.12 5.49
CA THR A 240 -7.76 5.72 4.52
C THR A 240 -7.97 7.23 4.39
N LEU A 241 -9.23 7.68 4.37
CA LEU A 241 -9.55 9.09 4.30
C LEU A 241 -9.11 9.82 5.58
N SER A 242 -9.30 9.20 6.76
CA SER A 242 -8.83 9.75 8.04
C SER A 242 -7.32 9.96 8.02
N GLY A 243 -6.53 8.95 7.64
CA GLY A 243 -5.07 9.10 7.59
C GLY A 243 -4.60 10.16 6.59
N SER A 244 -5.33 10.36 5.49
CA SER A 244 -5.05 11.43 4.53
C SER A 244 -5.34 12.82 5.11
N VAL A 245 -6.40 12.95 5.91
CA VAL A 245 -6.75 14.20 6.60
C VAL A 245 -5.72 14.52 7.68
N ASP A 246 -5.27 13.53 8.44
CA ASP A 246 -4.22 13.70 9.45
C ASP A 246 -2.92 14.22 8.82
N THR A 247 -2.50 13.60 7.71
CA THR A 247 -1.33 14.05 6.93
C THR A 247 -1.48 15.49 6.46
N LEU A 248 -2.67 15.89 6.02
CA LEU A 248 -2.93 17.25 5.54
C LEU A 248 -2.93 18.27 6.69
N SER A 249 -3.36 17.86 7.88
CA SER A 249 -3.29 18.66 9.10
C SER A 249 -1.84 18.91 9.49
N ASP A 250 -1.02 17.86 9.53
CA ASP A 250 0.40 17.96 9.84
C ASP A 250 1.14 18.89 8.85
N ASP A 251 0.83 18.76 7.55
CA ASP A 251 1.39 19.61 6.50
C ASP A 251 1.00 21.10 6.65
N PHE A 252 -0.12 21.40 7.30
CA PHE A 252 -0.59 22.77 7.54
C PHE A 252 0.05 23.39 8.78
N ASP A 253 0.30 22.57 9.81
CA ASP A 253 0.95 22.99 11.05
C ASP A 253 2.45 23.32 10.85
N GLU A 254 3.11 22.73 9.83
CA GLU A 254 4.51 23.01 9.46
C GLU A 254 4.74 24.31 8.65
N ILE A 255 3.70 25.12 8.40
CA ILE A 255 3.83 26.37 7.64
C ILE A 255 4.08 27.56 8.58
N THR A 256 5.36 27.89 8.81
CA THR A 256 5.83 29.11 9.51
C THR A 256 6.40 30.16 8.53
N GLU A 257 6.13 31.46 8.75
CA GLU A 257 6.68 32.59 7.94
C GLU A 257 8.18 32.84 8.22
N ILE A 258 9.11 33.31 7.36
CA ILE A 258 9.30 33.66 5.93
C ILE A 258 10.81 33.92 5.70
N TYR A 259 11.34 33.59 4.51
CA TYR A 259 12.59 34.20 3.99
C TYR A 259 12.28 35.59 3.40
N VAL A 260 12.62 36.68 4.10
CA VAL A 260 12.47 38.06 3.61
C VAL A 260 13.78 38.44 2.93
N SER A 261 13.76 38.80 1.64
CA SER A 261 14.96 39.42 1.04
C SER A 261 15.37 40.63 1.89
N PRO A 262 16.66 40.81 2.22
CA PRO A 262 17.12 41.96 2.99
C PRO A 262 16.79 43.30 2.32
N ASN A 263 16.57 43.29 1.00
CA ASN A 263 16.19 44.47 0.23
C ASN A 263 14.69 44.77 0.30
N MET A 264 14.33 45.88 0.95
CA MET A 264 12.93 46.30 1.05
C MET A 264 12.47 47.21 -0.12
N PHE A 265 13.34 47.49 -1.10
CA PHE A 265 13.06 48.41 -2.20
C PHE A 265 12.81 47.70 -3.53
N ASP A 266 11.58 47.77 -4.03
CA ASP A 266 11.22 47.39 -5.39
C ASP A 266 11.61 48.50 -6.39
N LYS A 267 12.60 48.22 -7.24
CA LYS A 267 13.08 49.13 -8.30
C LYS A 267 11.99 49.52 -9.31
N SER A 268 10.90 48.75 -9.42
CA SER A 268 9.76 49.07 -10.28
C SER A 268 8.95 50.27 -9.77
N GLN A 269 9.05 50.58 -8.47
CA GLN A 269 8.25 51.61 -7.80
C GLN A 269 8.84 53.03 -7.92
N VAL A 270 9.71 53.31 -8.88
CA VAL A 270 10.32 54.65 -9.03
C VAL A 270 9.29 55.66 -9.58
N VAL A 271 9.14 56.79 -8.90
CA VAL A 271 8.25 57.89 -9.30
C VAL A 271 9.05 58.95 -10.05
N GLU A 272 8.52 59.47 -11.16
CA GLU A 272 9.11 60.58 -11.95
C GLU A 272 9.01 61.95 -11.26
N LYS A 273 9.38 62.01 -9.98
CA LYS A 273 9.41 63.20 -9.14
C LYS A 273 10.74 63.29 -8.40
N LEU A 274 11.07 64.48 -7.92
CA LEU A 274 12.25 64.76 -7.10
C LEU A 274 11.80 65.22 -5.72
N VAL A 275 12.37 64.64 -4.66
CA VAL A 275 12.31 65.24 -3.32
C VAL A 275 13.27 66.43 -3.27
N THR A 276 12.74 67.63 -3.01
CA THR A 276 13.53 68.85 -2.86
C THR A 276 14.24 68.89 -1.50
N THR A 277 15.24 69.76 -1.34
CA THR A 277 15.91 69.96 -0.04
C THR A 277 14.97 70.49 1.06
N ALA A 278 13.82 71.04 0.68
CA ALA A 278 12.74 71.45 1.59
C ALA A 278 11.71 70.34 1.88
N GLY A 279 11.89 69.13 1.33
CA GLY A 279 11.03 67.96 1.57
C GLY A 279 9.79 67.87 0.68
N GLY A 280 9.53 68.86 -0.19
CA GLY A 280 8.44 68.83 -1.17
C GLY A 280 8.76 67.99 -2.41
N LEU A 281 7.74 67.53 -3.14
CA LEU A 281 7.89 66.84 -4.42
C LEU A 281 7.82 67.83 -5.59
N GLN A 282 8.76 67.72 -6.53
CA GLN A 282 8.77 68.51 -7.76
C GLN A 282 8.80 67.58 -8.98
N THR A 283 8.05 67.93 -10.04
CA THR A 283 8.13 67.23 -11.33
C THR A 283 9.51 67.44 -11.95
N VAL A 284 10.13 66.37 -12.41
CA VAL A 284 11.47 66.41 -12.98
C VAL A 284 11.38 66.85 -14.45
N GLY A 285 12.17 67.85 -14.87
CA GLY A 285 12.34 68.13 -16.31
C GLY A 285 13.11 66.99 -16.99
N SER A 286 12.92 66.78 -18.28
CA SER A 286 13.35 65.61 -19.09
C SER A 286 14.85 65.21 -19.05
N TYR A 287 15.68 65.89 -18.27
CA TYR A 287 17.13 65.72 -18.18
C TYR A 287 17.68 65.50 -16.77
N ALA A 288 16.85 65.46 -15.71
CA ALA A 288 17.42 65.30 -14.38
C ALA A 288 17.70 63.82 -14.03
N VAL A 289 18.95 63.59 -13.68
CA VAL A 289 19.60 62.34 -13.27
C VAL A 289 19.12 61.77 -11.93
N ASN A 290 18.10 62.37 -11.31
CA ASN A 290 17.59 62.01 -9.99
C ASN A 290 16.09 61.65 -10.05
N LYS A 291 15.74 60.41 -9.71
CA LYS A 291 14.33 59.95 -9.58
C LYS A 291 14.03 59.57 -8.13
N CYS A 292 12.81 59.81 -7.65
CA CYS A 292 12.39 59.44 -6.30
C CYS A 292 11.91 57.99 -6.25
N THR A 293 12.22 57.27 -5.18
CA THR A 293 11.62 55.96 -4.91
C THR A 293 10.11 56.08 -4.64
N GLY A 294 9.38 54.97 -4.78
CA GLY A 294 8.04 54.81 -4.26
C GLY A 294 8.06 54.79 -2.73
N LEU A 295 6.89 54.59 -2.11
CA LEU A 295 6.79 54.46 -0.66
C LEU A 295 7.36 53.11 -0.24
N ILE A 296 8.49 53.12 0.48
CA ILE A 296 9.11 51.91 1.02
C ILE A 296 8.64 51.75 2.47
N PRO A 297 7.95 50.65 2.85
CA PRO A 297 7.52 50.43 4.24
C PRO A 297 8.71 50.38 5.19
N VAL A 298 8.60 51.03 6.34
CA VAL A 298 9.60 50.99 7.42
C VAL A 298 8.91 50.99 8.77
N GLU A 299 9.60 50.47 9.78
CA GLU A 299 9.18 50.50 11.17
C GLU A 299 9.65 51.80 11.85
N PRO A 300 8.87 52.33 12.80
CA PRO A 300 9.26 53.52 13.56
C PRO A 300 10.41 53.22 14.53
N ASN A 301 11.27 54.21 14.76
CA ASN A 301 12.42 54.14 15.67
C ASN A 301 13.49 53.07 15.34
N LYS A 302 13.50 52.51 14.13
CA LYS A 302 14.51 51.55 13.69
C LYS A 302 15.63 52.20 12.88
N PHE A 303 16.74 51.49 12.78
CA PHE A 303 17.90 51.89 12.00
C PHE A 303 17.88 51.18 10.65
N TYR A 304 18.11 51.94 9.59
CA TYR A 304 18.19 51.43 8.23
C TYR A 304 19.45 51.92 7.56
N ILE A 305 19.95 51.16 6.59
CA ILE A 305 21.04 51.55 5.70
C ILE A 305 20.55 51.51 4.26
N ILE A 306 20.99 52.47 3.45
CA ILE A 306 20.80 52.43 2.00
C ILE A 306 22.16 52.17 1.36
N SER A 307 22.26 51.06 0.65
CA SER A 307 23.45 50.66 -0.12
C SER A 307 23.09 50.56 -1.60
N GLY A 308 24.07 50.32 -2.46
CA GLY A 308 23.82 50.18 -3.89
C GLY A 308 25.04 49.75 -4.68
N VAL A 309 24.80 49.28 -5.89
CA VAL A 309 25.82 48.77 -6.82
C VAL A 309 25.98 49.77 -7.96
N GLY A 310 27.22 50.14 -8.27
CA GLY A 310 27.56 51.09 -9.33
C GLY A 310 27.71 52.54 -8.85
N ASN A 311 27.65 53.48 -9.78
CA ASN A 311 27.75 54.92 -9.50
C ASN A 311 26.37 55.48 -9.12
N VAL A 312 25.80 54.95 -8.04
CA VAL A 312 24.51 55.37 -7.48
C VAL A 312 24.74 56.24 -6.25
N SER A 313 23.94 57.30 -6.12
CA SER A 313 23.87 58.11 -4.91
C SER A 313 22.44 58.17 -4.41
N ALA A 314 22.26 58.15 -3.09
CA ALA A 314 20.98 58.42 -2.45
C ALA A 314 21.01 59.85 -1.89
N ASN A 315 20.04 60.67 -2.29
CA ASN A 315 19.95 62.07 -1.90
C ASN A 315 18.53 62.38 -1.42
N ASN A 316 18.39 63.42 -0.60
CA ASN A 316 17.09 63.93 -0.16
C ASN A 316 16.15 62.84 0.40
N ILE A 317 16.56 62.21 1.49
CA ILE A 317 15.78 61.20 2.21
C ILE A 317 14.72 61.84 3.11
N ARG A 318 13.52 61.29 3.09
CA ARG A 318 12.42 61.67 3.99
C ARG A 318 11.69 60.43 4.49
N CYS A 319 11.26 60.49 5.74
CA CYS A 319 10.26 59.57 6.27
C CYS A 319 8.87 60.15 6.06
N LEU A 320 7.85 59.30 6.01
CA LEU A 320 6.45 59.69 5.87
C LEU A 320 5.63 58.92 6.91
N ALA A 321 4.60 59.59 7.44
CA ALA A 321 3.62 58.94 8.30
C ALA A 321 2.76 57.95 7.50
N ALA A 322 1.90 57.18 8.17
CA ALA A 322 1.00 56.20 7.55
C ALA A 322 0.08 56.79 6.45
N ASN A 323 -0.13 58.11 6.45
CA ASN A 323 -0.88 58.81 5.40
C ASN A 323 -0.11 59.03 4.08
N GLY A 324 1.18 58.64 4.02
CA GLY A 324 2.04 58.76 2.84
C GLY A 324 2.37 60.19 2.39
N THR A 325 2.00 61.23 3.16
CA THR A 325 2.09 62.64 2.72
C THR A 325 2.81 63.56 3.68
N THR A 326 2.74 63.31 4.99
CA THR A 326 3.41 64.15 6.01
C THR A 326 4.90 63.82 6.05
N ALA A 327 5.74 64.68 5.45
CA ALA A 327 7.18 64.48 5.38
C ALA A 327 7.87 64.79 6.72
N MET A 328 8.66 63.84 7.21
CA MET A 328 9.48 63.94 8.40
C MET A 328 10.95 63.78 8.02
N LYS A 329 11.84 64.45 8.75
CA LYS A 329 13.27 64.27 8.56
C LYS A 329 13.70 62.97 9.23
N VAL A 330 14.74 62.36 8.69
CA VAL A 330 15.40 61.25 9.38
C VAL A 330 16.17 61.76 10.60
N LEU A 331 16.47 60.86 11.53
CA LEU A 331 17.26 61.17 12.72
C LEU A 331 18.70 60.71 12.54
N ALA A 332 19.64 61.49 13.07
CA ALA A 332 21.05 61.15 13.09
C ALA A 332 21.27 59.87 13.92
N PRO A 333 21.95 58.84 13.37
CA PRO A 333 22.03 57.54 14.04
C PRO A 333 22.68 57.60 15.43
N ALA A 334 23.76 58.36 15.57
CA ALA A 334 24.55 58.42 16.78
C ALA A 334 23.92 59.30 17.89
N THR A 335 23.14 60.33 17.52
CA THR A 335 22.63 61.34 18.46
C THR A 335 21.12 61.33 18.61
N GLY A 336 20.39 60.70 17.68
CA GLY A 336 18.93 60.73 17.60
C GLY A 336 18.33 62.09 17.26
N THR A 337 19.15 63.10 16.95
CA THR A 337 18.69 64.46 16.62
C THR A 337 18.21 64.53 15.17
N GLU A 338 17.14 65.30 14.90
CA GLU A 338 16.70 65.59 13.53
C GLU A 338 17.79 66.32 12.73
N PHE A 339 17.96 65.96 11.46
CA PHE A 339 18.83 66.71 10.56
C PHE A 339 18.27 68.11 10.24
N SER A 340 19.16 69.03 9.88
CA SER A 340 18.76 70.40 9.53
C SER A 340 18.01 70.48 8.19
N ASP A 341 18.27 69.56 7.27
CA ASP A 341 17.58 69.41 5.98
C ASP A 341 17.22 67.94 5.70
N TYR A 342 16.65 67.66 4.51
CA TYR A 342 16.29 66.31 4.09
C TYR A 342 17.44 65.55 3.45
N ARG A 343 18.68 66.04 3.47
CA ARG A 343 19.78 65.37 2.77
C ARG A 343 20.19 64.09 3.51
N MET A 344 20.75 63.14 2.77
CA MET A 344 21.24 61.89 3.33
C MET A 344 22.45 62.15 4.23
N PRO A 345 22.57 61.47 5.38
CA PRO A 345 23.76 61.53 6.22
C PRO A 345 25.00 61.06 5.45
N ASN A 346 26.18 61.58 5.79
CA ASN A 346 27.43 60.97 5.34
C ASN A 346 27.68 59.63 6.06
N ALA A 347 28.59 58.81 5.52
CA ALA A 347 28.94 57.50 6.09
C ALA A 347 29.37 57.56 7.57
N ASN A 348 29.90 58.70 8.03
CA ASN A 348 30.34 58.90 9.42
C ASN A 348 29.24 59.47 10.33
N ALA A 349 27.98 59.55 9.88
CA ALA A 349 26.83 60.06 10.63
C ALA A 349 27.00 61.49 11.22
N THR A 350 27.95 62.28 10.71
CA THR A 350 28.40 63.57 11.30
C THR A 350 28.24 64.76 10.36
N GLY A 351 27.89 64.52 9.09
CA GLY A 351 27.78 65.57 8.09
C GLY A 351 26.81 65.22 6.97
N ILE A 352 26.65 66.16 6.05
CA ILE A 352 25.65 66.11 4.99
C ILE A 352 26.35 65.91 3.65
N ASN A 353 26.54 64.66 3.23
CA ASN A 353 27.09 64.34 1.91
C ASN A 353 26.54 62.97 1.50
N GLY A 354 25.74 62.90 0.42
CA GLY A 354 24.92 61.76 -0.01
C GLY A 354 25.69 60.53 -0.48
N SER A 355 26.58 60.04 0.37
CA SER A 355 27.29 58.78 0.20
C SER A 355 26.33 57.65 0.54
N MET A 356 26.23 56.67 -0.36
CA MET A 356 25.66 55.36 -0.05
C MET A 356 26.38 54.77 1.19
N ASN A 357 25.71 53.85 1.88
CA ASN A 357 26.15 53.15 3.09
C ASN A 357 26.11 53.98 4.39
N ALA A 358 25.38 55.09 4.41
CA ALA A 358 25.08 55.80 5.64
C ALA A 358 23.81 55.25 6.29
N GLN A 359 23.88 55.00 7.60
CA GLN A 359 22.69 54.66 8.39
C GLN A 359 21.85 55.90 8.68
N PHE A 360 20.56 55.69 8.89
CA PHE A 360 19.64 56.69 9.41
C PHE A 360 18.63 56.02 10.35
N LYS A 361 18.09 56.80 11.29
CA LYS A 361 17.02 56.33 12.18
C LYS A 361 15.68 56.92 11.77
N THR A 362 14.64 56.09 11.74
CA THR A 362 13.27 56.53 11.45
C THR A 362 12.65 57.25 12.66
N PRO A 363 11.87 58.32 12.45
CA PRO A 363 11.06 58.93 13.51
C PRO A 363 10.01 57.99 14.10
N ALA A 364 9.51 58.33 15.29
CA ALA A 364 8.55 57.49 16.04
C ALA A 364 7.20 57.26 15.35
N THR A 365 6.86 58.04 14.33
CA THR A 365 5.60 57.94 13.57
C THR A 365 5.83 57.61 12.09
N ALA A 366 7.06 57.26 11.71
CA ALA A 366 7.38 56.87 10.36
C ALA A 366 6.75 55.50 10.02
N ALA A 367 6.09 55.44 8.87
CA ALA A 367 5.58 54.21 8.26
C ALA A 367 6.23 53.94 6.89
N TYR A 368 6.74 54.98 6.24
CA TYR A 368 7.42 54.86 4.95
C TYR A 368 8.69 55.70 4.87
N VAL A 369 9.59 55.33 3.97
CA VAL A 369 10.74 56.15 3.56
C VAL A 369 10.74 56.37 2.05
N GLN A 370 11.21 57.54 1.63
CA GLN A 370 11.46 57.90 0.24
C GLN A 370 12.79 58.63 0.10
N PHE A 371 13.49 58.40 -0.99
CA PHE A 371 14.73 59.13 -1.31
C PHE A 371 14.90 59.27 -2.82
N ASN A 372 15.75 60.20 -3.24
CA ASN A 372 16.16 60.34 -4.63
C ASN A 372 17.33 59.40 -4.92
N ILE A 373 17.21 58.62 -5.98
CA ILE A 373 18.27 57.84 -6.57
C ILE A 373 18.89 58.66 -7.69
N GLY A 374 20.15 59.05 -7.52
CA GLY A 374 20.95 59.72 -8.52
C GLY A 374 21.86 58.74 -9.26
N THR A 375 21.75 58.68 -10.59
CA THR A 375 22.65 57.91 -11.44
C THR A 375 23.47 58.85 -12.32
N SER A 376 24.74 58.56 -12.58
CA SER A 376 25.51 59.33 -13.57
C SER A 376 25.08 58.90 -14.99
N VAL A 377 24.28 59.73 -15.66
CA VAL A 377 23.98 59.75 -17.12
C VAL A 377 24.30 58.46 -17.91
N ASN A 378 23.25 57.75 -18.33
CA ASN A 378 23.18 56.74 -19.42
C ASN A 378 23.44 55.24 -19.12
N ASN A 379 23.58 54.79 -17.87
CA ASN A 379 23.66 53.35 -17.54
C ASN A 379 22.55 52.92 -16.57
N ASP A 380 21.33 52.75 -17.06
CA ASP A 380 20.14 52.44 -16.23
C ASP A 380 20.00 50.95 -15.86
N ALA A 381 20.71 50.03 -16.51
CA ALA A 381 20.48 48.59 -16.32
C ALA A 381 21.19 47.98 -15.08
N THR A 382 22.30 48.56 -14.61
CA THR A 382 23.14 47.96 -13.55
C THR A 382 23.16 48.76 -12.25
N ASN A 383 22.59 49.97 -12.26
CA ASN A 383 22.57 50.85 -11.11
C ASN A 383 21.38 50.52 -10.22
N THR A 384 21.63 49.88 -9.08
CA THR A 384 20.59 49.47 -8.14
C THR A 384 20.87 49.99 -6.74
N ALA A 385 19.80 50.30 -6.01
CA ALA A 385 19.86 50.63 -4.60
C ALA A 385 19.16 49.53 -3.80
N MET A 386 19.58 49.34 -2.56
CA MET A 386 18.98 48.45 -1.59
C MET A 386 18.80 49.22 -0.29
N ILE A 387 17.72 48.91 0.42
CA ILE A 387 17.51 49.37 1.79
C ILE A 387 17.33 48.16 2.69
N GLU A 388 18.05 48.15 3.79
CA GLU A 388 18.16 47.03 4.72
C GLU A 388 17.93 47.52 6.16
N LEU A 389 17.20 46.72 6.94
CA LEU A 389 17.01 46.95 8.37
C LEU A 389 18.30 46.58 9.10
N VAL A 390 18.88 47.55 9.82
CA VAL A 390 20.05 47.33 10.69
C VAL A 390 19.63 46.79 12.05
N GLY A 391 18.46 47.24 12.55
CA GLY A 391 17.89 46.79 13.83
C GLY A 391 17.48 47.95 14.76
N ASP A 392 17.55 47.69 16.06
CA ASP A 392 17.01 48.58 17.11
C ASP A 392 18.05 49.56 17.64
N THR A 393 19.32 49.30 17.38
CA THR A 393 20.47 50.07 17.82
C THR A 393 21.34 50.47 16.65
N TYR A 394 22.01 51.62 16.78
CA TYR A 394 23.01 52.06 15.81
C TYR A 394 24.21 51.11 15.82
N ASN A 395 24.61 50.60 14.65
CA ASN A 395 25.77 49.72 14.51
C ASN A 395 26.76 50.27 13.48
N PRO A 396 27.78 51.05 13.86
CA PRO A 396 28.73 51.63 12.91
C PRO A 396 29.54 50.59 12.12
N ASP A 397 29.61 49.35 12.61
CA ASP A 397 30.33 48.24 11.99
C ASP A 397 29.42 47.35 11.12
N PHE A 398 28.14 47.73 10.93
CA PHE A 398 27.22 47.00 10.07
C PHE A 398 27.70 47.03 8.62
N VAL A 399 27.94 45.85 8.05
CA VAL A 399 28.28 45.68 6.64
C VAL A 399 26.99 45.35 5.89
N PRO A 400 26.53 46.20 4.95
CA PRO A 400 25.36 45.89 4.14
C PRO A 400 25.51 44.54 3.44
N SER A 401 24.40 43.81 3.33
CA SER A 401 24.36 42.56 2.56
C SER A 401 24.76 42.81 1.10
N ALA A 402 25.22 41.75 0.42
CA ALA A 402 25.38 41.80 -1.02
C ALA A 402 24.02 42.16 -1.65
N TYR A 403 24.04 42.94 -2.74
CA TYR A 403 22.79 43.35 -3.37
C TYR A 403 21.98 42.14 -3.82
N GLU A 404 20.72 42.08 -3.37
CA GLU A 404 19.71 41.15 -3.84
C GLU A 404 18.56 41.93 -4.49
N GLU A 405 17.99 41.38 -5.56
CA GLU A 405 16.74 41.94 -6.11
C GLU A 405 15.60 41.78 -5.11
N TYR A 406 14.69 42.75 -5.08
CA TYR A 406 13.45 42.66 -4.30
C TYR A 406 12.69 41.38 -4.67
N GLY A 407 12.74 40.39 -3.77
CA GLY A 407 12.01 39.14 -3.89
C GLY A 407 10.66 39.26 -3.20
N SER A 408 9.58 39.02 -3.93
CA SER A 408 8.25 38.80 -3.33
C SER A 408 8.32 37.69 -2.28
N LYS A 409 7.71 37.90 -1.10
CA LYS A 409 7.54 36.88 -0.04
C LYS A 409 7.26 35.52 -0.67
N ARG A 410 8.13 34.54 -0.45
CA ARG A 410 7.86 33.13 -0.79
C ARG A 410 7.62 32.39 0.51
N LEU A 411 6.49 31.71 0.61
CA LEU A 411 6.25 30.72 1.63
C LEU A 411 7.09 29.49 1.25
N ILE A 412 7.96 29.06 2.15
CA ILE A 412 8.81 27.88 1.98
C ILE A 412 8.53 27.02 3.22
N LYS A 413 8.33 25.71 3.06
CA LYS A 413 8.18 24.78 4.19
C LYS A 413 9.41 24.91 5.11
N GLU A 414 9.23 24.90 6.43
CA GLU A 414 10.34 24.95 7.39
C GLU A 414 11.32 23.79 7.16
N SER A 415 10.78 22.60 6.83
CA SER A 415 11.54 21.41 6.42
C SER A 415 12.32 21.56 5.10
N ALA A 416 12.05 22.58 4.29
CA ALA A 416 12.82 22.91 3.10
C ALA A 416 13.90 23.98 3.35
N LEU A 417 13.96 24.57 4.56
CA LEU A 417 15.12 25.30 5.02
C LEU A 417 16.17 24.28 5.48
N PRO A 418 17.41 24.32 4.97
CA PRO A 418 18.44 23.45 5.49
C PRO A 418 18.72 23.85 6.93
N ASP A 419 18.47 22.93 7.88
CA ASP A 419 19.07 22.98 9.21
C ASP A 419 20.58 22.85 9.03
N ILE A 420 21.29 23.97 8.92
CA ILE A 420 22.73 23.98 8.75
C ILE A 420 23.38 23.73 10.11
N ASP A 421 23.34 22.47 10.56
CA ASP A 421 24.43 21.83 11.29
C ASP A 421 25.18 20.92 10.31
N ILE A 422 26.19 21.50 9.64
CA ILE A 422 27.02 20.81 8.64
C ILE A 422 27.79 19.62 9.25
N GLU A 423 28.02 19.64 10.56
CA GLU A 423 28.75 18.59 11.27
C GLU A 423 27.79 17.44 11.62
N GLY A 424 26.58 17.77 12.09
CA GLY A 424 25.49 16.82 12.30
C GLY A 424 25.00 16.15 11.01
N ILE A 425 24.91 16.88 9.89
CA ILE A 425 24.45 16.33 8.60
C ILE A 425 25.46 15.37 7.99
N ASN A 426 26.76 15.64 8.05
CA ASN A 426 27.74 14.68 7.51
C ASN A 426 27.84 13.41 8.37
N GLU A 427 27.70 13.53 9.69
CA GLU A 427 27.57 12.35 10.57
C GLU A 427 26.25 11.61 10.38
N ALA A 428 25.14 12.34 10.18
CA ALA A 428 23.82 11.77 9.97
C ALA A 428 23.69 11.15 8.59
N ILE A 429 24.30 11.71 7.54
CA ILE A 429 24.39 11.12 6.20
C ILE A 429 25.34 9.93 6.21
N GLU A 430 26.50 9.99 6.88
CA GLU A 430 27.33 8.80 7.02
C GLU A 430 26.65 7.71 7.87
N LYS A 431 25.90 8.07 8.91
CA LYS A 431 25.11 7.13 9.71
C LYS A 431 23.87 6.66 8.96
N SER A 432 23.20 7.48 8.16
CA SER A 432 21.97 7.15 7.43
C SER A 432 22.28 6.38 6.16
N ASP A 433 23.31 6.75 5.40
CA ASP A 433 23.76 5.94 4.26
C ASP A 433 24.33 4.61 4.74
N LYS A 434 25.05 4.56 5.87
CA LYS A 434 25.43 3.27 6.49
C LYS A 434 24.26 2.57 7.19
N ALA A 435 23.17 3.22 7.59
CA ALA A 435 22.03 2.57 8.24
C ALA A 435 20.95 2.13 7.25
N ILE A 436 20.74 2.86 6.16
CA ILE A 436 19.80 2.56 5.07
C ILE A 436 20.42 1.48 4.17
N SER A 437 21.72 1.59 3.80
CA SER A 437 22.40 0.51 3.05
C SER A 437 22.64 -0.76 3.88
N ARG A 438 22.57 -0.68 5.23
CA ARG A 438 22.61 -1.85 6.11
C ARG A 438 21.25 -2.44 6.46
N LYS A 439 20.13 -1.73 6.25
CA LYS A 439 18.82 -2.20 6.72
C LYS A 439 18.19 -3.28 5.85
N PHE A 440 18.56 -3.37 4.57
CA PHE A 440 17.92 -4.30 3.63
C PHE A 440 18.93 -5.15 2.86
N LYS A 441 19.85 -5.82 3.58
CA LYS A 441 20.71 -6.83 2.96
C LYS A 441 20.04 -8.21 3.04
N VAL A 442 19.84 -8.88 1.91
CA VAL A 442 19.29 -10.24 1.84
C VAL A 442 20.23 -11.17 1.07
N LYS A 443 20.50 -12.34 1.62
CA LYS A 443 21.25 -13.43 0.98
C LYS A 443 20.31 -14.58 0.67
N LEU A 444 20.03 -14.79 -0.61
CA LEU A 444 19.06 -15.78 -1.09
C LEU A 444 19.74 -16.83 -1.95
N LEU A 445 19.58 -18.11 -1.63
CA LEU A 445 19.98 -19.22 -2.50
C LEU A 445 18.75 -19.90 -3.08
N LEU A 446 18.70 -20.09 -4.40
CA LEU A 446 17.72 -20.94 -5.05
C LEU A 446 18.38 -22.23 -5.56
N VAL A 447 17.80 -23.38 -5.22
CA VAL A 447 18.17 -24.69 -5.75
C VAL A 447 16.99 -25.26 -6.53
N GLY A 448 17.17 -25.46 -7.84
CA GLY A 448 16.06 -25.85 -8.69
C GLY A 448 16.43 -26.18 -10.13
N SER A 449 15.43 -26.11 -10.99
CA SER A 449 15.52 -26.36 -12.42
C SER A 449 15.45 -25.04 -13.21
N SER A 450 15.00 -25.12 -14.47
CA SER A 450 14.77 -23.97 -15.34
C SER A 450 13.70 -23.03 -14.80
N HIS A 451 12.70 -23.54 -14.07
CA HIS A 451 11.66 -22.71 -13.46
C HIS A 451 12.25 -21.83 -12.34
N GLY A 452 13.25 -22.33 -11.64
CA GLY A 452 13.96 -21.66 -10.56
C GLY A 452 14.86 -20.58 -11.14
N MET A 453 15.50 -20.89 -12.28
CA MET A 453 16.20 -19.91 -13.08
C MET A 453 15.27 -18.79 -13.58
N ASN A 454 14.05 -19.11 -14.04
CA ASN A 454 13.06 -18.09 -14.41
C ASN A 454 12.73 -17.18 -13.21
N THR A 455 12.50 -17.77 -12.04
CA THR A 455 12.21 -17.03 -10.80
C THR A 455 13.34 -16.08 -10.42
N ILE A 456 14.58 -16.55 -10.45
CA ILE A 456 15.72 -15.80 -9.90
C ILE A 456 16.32 -14.79 -10.88
N SER A 457 16.03 -14.92 -12.19
CA SER A 457 16.70 -14.15 -13.24
C SER A 457 16.52 -12.63 -13.12
N GLN A 458 15.36 -12.17 -12.65
CA GLN A 458 15.03 -10.75 -12.49
C GLN A 458 15.22 -10.23 -11.07
N VAL A 459 15.34 -11.11 -10.07
CA VAL A 459 15.41 -10.74 -8.64
C VAL A 459 16.51 -9.73 -8.33
N PRO A 460 17.77 -9.88 -8.81
CA PRO A 460 18.81 -8.89 -8.53
C PRO A 460 18.49 -7.48 -9.05
N TRP A 461 17.82 -7.39 -10.20
CA TRP A 461 17.47 -6.11 -10.81
C TRP A 461 16.27 -5.46 -10.15
N ILE A 462 15.26 -6.25 -9.79
CA ILE A 462 14.13 -5.78 -8.99
C ILE A 462 14.65 -5.23 -7.66
N ALA A 463 15.49 -6.01 -6.97
CA ALA A 463 16.06 -5.61 -5.70
C ALA A 463 16.88 -4.32 -5.78
N TYR A 464 17.75 -4.20 -6.79
CA TYR A 464 18.53 -2.99 -7.02
C TYR A 464 17.66 -1.74 -7.22
N ASN A 465 16.60 -1.84 -8.03
CA ASN A 465 15.70 -0.71 -8.27
C ASN A 465 14.83 -0.37 -7.04
N SER A 466 14.60 -1.34 -6.15
CA SER A 466 13.90 -1.14 -4.89
C SER A 466 14.81 -0.71 -3.74
N GLY A 467 16.09 -0.41 -4.00
CA GLY A 467 17.05 0.04 -2.98
C GLY A 467 17.50 -1.06 -2.00
N ILE A 468 17.39 -2.33 -2.41
CA ILE A 468 17.71 -3.52 -1.61
C ILE A 468 19.09 -4.04 -2.02
N ASP A 469 19.99 -4.23 -1.05
CA ASP A 469 21.24 -4.96 -1.29
C ASP A 469 20.93 -6.46 -1.28
N ILE A 470 21.11 -7.14 -2.41
CA ILE A 470 20.84 -8.57 -2.50
C ILE A 470 22.04 -9.34 -3.03
N GLU A 471 22.34 -10.44 -2.36
CA GLU A 471 23.28 -11.46 -2.85
C GLU A 471 22.48 -12.71 -3.20
N VAL A 472 22.66 -13.21 -4.42
CA VAL A 472 21.78 -14.26 -4.95
C VAL A 472 22.56 -15.46 -5.45
N GLY A 473 22.34 -16.62 -4.85
CA GLY A 473 22.81 -17.91 -5.31
C GLY A 473 21.79 -18.63 -6.18
N ASN A 474 22.24 -19.33 -7.22
CA ASN A 474 21.42 -20.21 -8.03
C ASN A 474 22.16 -21.52 -8.36
N VAL A 475 21.60 -22.65 -7.95
CA VAL A 475 22.00 -23.99 -8.39
C VAL A 475 20.98 -24.49 -9.40
N TYR A 476 21.40 -24.53 -10.67
CA TYR A 476 20.59 -25.06 -11.76
C TYR A 476 20.90 -26.54 -12.01
N ILE A 477 19.87 -27.37 -11.92
CA ILE A 477 19.90 -28.78 -12.27
C ILE A 477 18.72 -29.02 -13.21
N GLY A 478 18.99 -29.28 -14.50
CA GLY A 478 17.92 -29.56 -15.47
C GLY A 478 17.09 -30.77 -15.01
N SER A 479 15.76 -30.67 -14.99
CA SER A 479 14.86 -31.67 -14.37
C SER A 479 15.20 -31.95 -12.90
N PHE A 480 15.42 -30.90 -12.11
CA PHE A 480 15.60 -30.99 -10.66
C PHE A 480 14.38 -31.61 -10.00
N SER A 481 14.59 -32.62 -9.16
CA SER A 481 13.62 -33.14 -8.21
C SER A 481 14.32 -33.40 -6.87
N LEU A 482 13.56 -33.50 -5.77
CA LEU A 482 14.12 -33.79 -4.46
C LEU A 482 14.85 -35.15 -4.43
N GLN A 483 14.30 -36.15 -5.15
CA GLN A 483 14.94 -37.46 -5.31
C GLN A 483 16.27 -37.36 -6.06
N ARG A 484 16.34 -36.50 -7.09
CA ARG A 484 17.60 -36.25 -7.79
C ARG A 484 18.61 -35.55 -6.88
N MET A 485 18.18 -34.58 -6.10
CA MET A 485 19.04 -33.91 -5.12
C MET A 485 19.63 -34.90 -4.12
N TYR A 486 18.80 -35.79 -3.55
CA TYR A 486 19.25 -36.88 -2.69
C TYR A 486 20.32 -37.74 -3.38
N GLY A 487 20.05 -38.22 -4.60
CA GLY A 487 21.01 -39.04 -5.34
C GLY A 487 22.33 -38.33 -5.59
N MET A 488 22.29 -37.04 -5.94
CA MET A 488 23.48 -36.22 -6.12
C MET A 488 24.26 -36.05 -4.81
N ILE A 489 23.59 -35.80 -3.70
CA ILE A 489 24.21 -35.69 -2.37
C ILE A 489 24.90 -37.00 -1.97
N GLN A 490 24.22 -38.14 -2.12
CA GLN A 490 24.78 -39.46 -1.77
C GLN A 490 26.03 -39.79 -2.58
N ARG A 491 26.07 -39.38 -3.87
CA ARG A 491 27.23 -39.58 -4.74
C ARG A 491 28.29 -38.49 -4.62
N ASN A 492 28.06 -37.48 -3.77
CA ASN A 492 28.86 -36.24 -3.72
C ASN A 492 29.06 -35.64 -5.12
N GLU A 493 28.02 -35.74 -5.95
CA GLU A 493 27.99 -35.24 -7.31
C GLU A 493 28.14 -33.73 -7.30
N LYS A 494 28.92 -33.21 -8.25
CA LYS A 494 29.21 -31.78 -8.31
C LYS A 494 28.21 -31.05 -9.21
N CYS A 495 27.83 -29.85 -8.80
CA CYS A 495 26.88 -28.98 -9.50
C CYS A 495 27.55 -27.67 -9.93
N THR A 496 26.87 -26.94 -10.82
CA THR A 496 27.23 -25.56 -11.17
C THR A 496 26.42 -24.62 -10.29
N PHE A 497 27.12 -23.72 -9.62
CA PHE A 497 26.55 -22.71 -8.73
C PHE A 497 26.86 -21.32 -9.29
N LYS A 498 25.84 -20.50 -9.51
CA LYS A 498 25.99 -19.10 -9.90
C LYS A 498 25.70 -18.21 -8.70
N TYR A 499 26.48 -17.14 -8.54
CA TYR A 499 26.35 -16.21 -7.43
C TYR A 499 26.40 -14.78 -7.94
N PHE A 500 25.34 -14.01 -7.69
CA PHE A 500 25.25 -12.59 -7.97
C PHE A 500 25.67 -11.80 -6.74
N LYS A 501 26.65 -10.91 -6.92
CA LYS A 501 27.11 -9.97 -5.92
C LYS A 501 27.74 -8.76 -6.63
N ASP A 502 27.60 -7.58 -6.05
CA ASP A 502 28.21 -6.34 -6.55
C ASP A 502 27.87 -6.06 -8.03
N GLY A 503 26.63 -6.35 -8.43
CA GLY A 503 26.14 -6.10 -9.79
C GLY A 503 26.51 -7.16 -10.84
N ALA A 504 27.18 -8.26 -10.46
CA ALA A 504 27.69 -9.25 -11.40
C ALA A 504 27.45 -10.71 -10.98
N TRP A 505 27.15 -11.56 -11.96
CA TRP A 505 27.08 -13.01 -11.78
C TRP A 505 28.47 -13.66 -11.94
N THR A 506 28.90 -14.40 -10.92
CA THR A 506 30.07 -15.29 -10.96
C THR A 506 29.62 -16.73 -11.03
N THR A 507 30.27 -17.56 -11.86
CA THR A 507 29.97 -18.99 -11.99
C THR A 507 31.05 -19.83 -11.32
N TYR A 508 30.64 -20.66 -10.36
CA TYR A 508 31.47 -21.66 -9.70
C TYR A 508 31.09 -23.03 -10.22
N THR A 509 32.01 -23.65 -10.96
CA THR A 509 31.84 -25.02 -11.42
C THR A 509 32.30 -26.01 -10.34
N SER A 510 31.79 -27.24 -10.42
CA SER A 510 32.26 -28.37 -9.61
C SER A 510 32.05 -28.25 -8.09
N GLN A 511 30.95 -27.64 -7.63
CA GLN A 511 30.62 -27.49 -6.19
C GLN A 511 29.79 -28.66 -5.67
N SER A 512 30.05 -29.19 -4.47
CA SER A 512 29.06 -30.07 -3.79
C SER A 512 27.97 -29.23 -3.12
N PHE A 513 26.83 -29.85 -2.82
CA PHE A 513 25.75 -29.21 -2.07
C PHE A 513 26.21 -28.65 -0.71
N ALA A 514 27.04 -29.38 0.04
CA ALA A 514 27.62 -28.87 1.27
C ALA A 514 28.40 -27.56 1.05
N GLN A 515 29.22 -27.47 0.00
CA GLN A 515 29.98 -26.26 -0.33
C GLN A 515 29.06 -25.09 -0.69
N VAL A 516 27.93 -25.36 -1.37
CA VAL A 516 26.95 -24.33 -1.73
C VAL A 516 26.19 -23.83 -0.49
N PHE A 517 25.69 -24.73 0.36
CA PHE A 517 24.96 -24.35 1.57
C PHE A 517 25.85 -23.64 2.58
N SER A 518 27.15 -23.95 2.61
CA SER A 518 28.13 -23.25 3.44
C SER A 518 28.82 -22.08 2.74
N PHE A 519 28.42 -21.72 1.52
CA PHE A 519 29.14 -20.72 0.71
C PHE A 519 29.12 -19.34 1.37
N THR A 520 27.97 -18.98 1.94
CA THR A 520 27.77 -17.81 2.80
C THR A 520 26.70 -18.15 3.84
N ASP A 521 26.52 -17.26 4.80
CA ASP A 521 25.37 -17.13 5.70
C ASP A 521 24.08 -16.78 4.94
N TRP A 522 23.47 -17.76 4.29
CA TRP A 522 22.19 -17.56 3.61
C TRP A 522 21.09 -17.17 4.61
N ASP A 523 20.30 -16.15 4.26
CA ASP A 523 19.10 -15.76 5.01
C ASP A 523 17.91 -16.63 4.58
N PHE A 524 17.85 -16.93 3.27
CA PHE A 524 16.82 -17.75 2.65
C PHE A 524 17.43 -18.80 1.73
N ILE A 525 16.93 -20.03 1.81
CA ILE A 525 17.22 -21.11 0.87
C ILE A 525 15.91 -21.59 0.27
N SER A 526 15.69 -21.27 -1.00
CA SER A 526 14.54 -21.73 -1.77
C SER A 526 14.83 -23.06 -2.46
N LEU A 527 14.00 -24.06 -2.16
CA LEU A 527 13.90 -25.28 -2.95
C LEU A 527 12.78 -25.14 -3.96
N GLN A 528 12.91 -25.81 -5.10
CA GLN A 528 11.89 -25.84 -6.14
C GLN A 528 11.49 -27.28 -6.47
N ARG A 529 10.22 -27.51 -6.81
CA ARG A 529 9.75 -28.77 -7.38
C ARG A 529 10.09 -28.92 -8.87
N SER A 530 10.22 -30.16 -9.38
CA SER A 530 10.18 -30.39 -10.83
C SER A 530 8.78 -30.09 -11.38
N ALA A 531 8.68 -29.50 -12.57
CA ALA A 531 7.41 -29.42 -13.31
C ALA A 531 6.80 -30.80 -13.61
N THR A 532 7.62 -31.86 -13.60
CA THR A 532 7.17 -33.25 -13.83
C THR A 532 6.67 -33.96 -12.56
N ASP A 533 6.90 -33.41 -11.37
CA ASP A 533 6.47 -34.04 -10.11
C ASP A 533 5.01 -33.67 -9.76
N ASP A 534 4.38 -32.81 -10.56
CA ASP A 534 3.04 -32.25 -10.40
C ASP A 534 1.92 -33.29 -10.30
N GLN A 535 2.09 -34.45 -10.95
CA GLN A 535 1.09 -35.51 -10.94
C GLN A 535 1.29 -36.54 -9.80
N LEU A 536 2.45 -36.57 -9.15
CA LEU A 536 2.84 -37.71 -8.30
C LEU A 536 2.54 -37.53 -6.81
N TRP A 537 2.45 -36.30 -6.29
CA TRP A 537 2.30 -36.05 -4.85
C TRP A 537 0.93 -36.48 -4.31
N ILE A 538 -0.16 -36.21 -5.04
CA ILE A 538 -1.52 -36.59 -4.64
C ILE A 538 -1.73 -38.11 -4.76
N THR A 539 -1.21 -38.74 -5.83
CA THR A 539 -1.32 -40.19 -6.02
C THR A 539 -0.52 -41.00 -4.99
N THR A 540 0.60 -40.48 -4.48
CA THR A 540 1.46 -41.22 -3.54
C THR A 540 1.12 -41.06 -2.06
N GLN A 541 0.24 -40.12 -1.66
CA GLN A 541 -0.30 -40.10 -0.29
C GLN A 541 -1.41 -41.14 -0.06
N ASN A 542 -2.15 -41.51 -1.11
CA ASN A 542 -3.30 -42.39 -0.97
C ASN A 542 -2.98 -43.88 -1.20
N GLU A 543 -1.78 -44.22 -1.67
CA GLU A 543 -1.40 -45.61 -1.93
C GLU A 543 -0.18 -46.00 -1.09
N ALA A 544 -0.44 -46.63 0.05
CA ALA A 544 0.54 -47.46 0.75
C ALA A 544 0.83 -48.79 -0.01
N ASP A 545 0.55 -48.88 -1.32
CA ASP A 545 0.36 -50.18 -2.00
C ASP A 545 1.31 -50.44 -3.18
N THR A 546 2.35 -51.21 -2.86
CA THR A 546 2.77 -52.46 -3.53
C THR A 546 3.09 -52.53 -5.03
N THR A 547 3.03 -51.47 -5.84
CA THR A 547 3.54 -51.53 -7.22
C THR A 547 4.62 -50.52 -7.52
N ALA A 548 5.86 -50.95 -7.26
CA ALA A 548 7.10 -50.39 -7.80
C ALA A 548 7.17 -50.37 -9.35
N ASN A 549 6.06 -50.62 -10.07
CA ASN A 549 5.99 -50.80 -11.53
C ASN A 549 5.47 -49.58 -12.31
N SER A 550 5.03 -48.50 -11.65
CA SER A 550 4.74 -47.23 -12.33
C SER A 550 5.89 -46.21 -12.22
N MET A 551 6.76 -46.36 -11.21
CA MET A 551 8.03 -45.60 -11.10
C MET A 551 9.14 -46.13 -12.01
N THR A 552 8.98 -47.30 -12.64
CA THR A 552 9.97 -47.91 -13.55
C THR A 552 10.14 -47.19 -14.89
N ASN A 553 9.23 -46.29 -15.26
CA ASN A 553 9.33 -45.56 -16.54
C ASN A 553 10.04 -44.20 -16.45
N ILE A 554 10.38 -43.70 -15.26
CA ILE A 554 11.38 -42.64 -15.13
C ILE A 554 12.73 -43.31 -14.89
N ASN A 555 13.25 -43.94 -15.95
CA ASN A 555 14.61 -44.44 -16.01
C ASN A 555 15.59 -43.26 -15.86
N TYR A 556 15.87 -42.82 -14.63
CA TYR A 556 17.15 -42.18 -14.31
C TYR A 556 18.22 -43.28 -14.32
N ASN A 557 18.50 -43.80 -15.52
CA ASN A 557 19.48 -44.84 -15.78
C ASN A 557 20.87 -44.20 -15.70
N VAL A 558 21.30 -43.86 -14.48
CA VAL A 558 22.67 -43.45 -14.19
C VAL A 558 23.35 -44.64 -13.55
N SER A 559 24.15 -45.34 -14.35
CA SER A 559 24.77 -46.63 -14.05
C SER A 559 25.55 -46.66 -12.72
N GLY A 560 25.22 -47.60 -11.82
CA GLY A 560 26.19 -48.18 -10.89
C GLY A 560 25.88 -48.23 -9.39
N ALA A 561 24.74 -47.71 -8.91
CA ALA A 561 24.35 -47.84 -7.49
C ALA A 561 22.88 -48.29 -7.36
N PRO A 562 22.53 -49.15 -6.39
CA PRO A 562 21.13 -49.51 -6.14
C PRO A 562 20.36 -48.24 -5.77
N ALA A 563 19.41 -47.85 -6.62
CA ALA A 563 18.55 -46.71 -6.38
C ALA A 563 17.61 -47.03 -5.21
N VAL A 564 17.98 -46.62 -4.00
CA VAL A 564 17.04 -46.52 -2.89
C VAL A 564 16.08 -45.38 -3.26
N TYR A 565 14.92 -45.73 -3.81
CA TYR A 565 13.83 -44.80 -4.04
C TYR A 565 13.25 -44.43 -2.67
N MET A 566 13.33 -43.15 -2.33
CA MET A 566 12.64 -42.62 -1.16
C MET A 566 11.27 -42.11 -1.59
N SER A 567 10.30 -42.14 -0.70
CA SER A 567 9.08 -41.37 -0.89
C SER A 567 9.40 -39.87 -0.99
N HIS A 568 8.53 -39.10 -1.62
CA HIS A 568 8.71 -37.65 -1.74
C HIS A 568 8.85 -36.96 -0.37
N ASN A 569 8.11 -37.44 0.64
CA ASN A 569 8.20 -36.97 2.02
C ASN A 569 9.57 -37.23 2.64
N GLU A 570 10.13 -38.42 2.46
CA GLU A 570 11.47 -38.77 2.94
C GLU A 570 12.56 -37.97 2.21
N ALA A 571 12.42 -37.76 0.90
CA ALA A 571 13.34 -36.94 0.12
C ALA A 571 13.32 -35.46 0.55
N LEU A 572 12.13 -34.92 0.85
CA LEU A 572 11.99 -33.57 1.39
C LEU A 572 12.59 -33.47 2.79
N GLN A 573 12.27 -34.40 3.69
CA GLN A 573 12.83 -34.38 5.04
C GLN A 573 14.36 -34.48 5.01
N PHE A 574 14.90 -35.38 4.18
CA PHE A 574 16.35 -35.49 3.95
C PHE A 574 16.94 -34.16 3.45
N ALA A 575 16.29 -33.49 2.49
CA ALA A 575 16.73 -32.20 1.98
C ALA A 575 16.83 -31.15 3.10
N LEU A 576 15.79 -31.05 3.93
CA LEU A 576 15.75 -30.11 5.06
C LEU A 576 16.86 -30.40 6.08
N ASP A 577 17.02 -31.65 6.47
CA ASP A 577 18.02 -32.05 7.45
C ASP A 577 19.43 -31.81 6.93
N TYR A 578 19.67 -32.11 5.65
CA TYR A 578 20.95 -31.87 5.00
C TYR A 578 21.27 -30.37 4.89
N ILE A 579 20.31 -29.53 4.53
CA ILE A 579 20.50 -28.07 4.48
C ILE A 579 20.82 -27.54 5.87
N LYS A 580 20.04 -27.91 6.89
CA LYS A 580 20.28 -27.49 8.28
C LYS A 580 21.65 -27.92 8.79
N ALA A 581 22.12 -29.11 8.40
CA ALA A 581 23.42 -29.63 8.82
C ALA A 581 24.62 -28.97 8.12
N ASN A 582 24.43 -28.37 6.94
CA ASN A 582 25.51 -27.82 6.12
C ASN A 582 25.43 -26.31 5.88
N SER A 583 24.35 -25.65 6.30
CA SER A 583 24.25 -24.20 6.33
C SER A 583 25.05 -23.61 7.48
N THR A 584 25.69 -22.46 7.25
CA THR A 584 26.44 -21.74 8.30
C THR A 584 25.52 -20.96 9.25
N THR A 585 24.27 -20.75 8.87
CA THR A 585 23.24 -20.04 9.64
C THR A 585 21.91 -20.80 9.60
N ASN A 586 21.00 -20.45 10.49
CA ASN A 586 19.61 -20.92 10.46
C ASN A 586 18.83 -20.23 9.33
N ALA A 587 19.20 -20.52 8.09
CA ALA A 587 18.52 -20.00 6.91
C ALA A 587 17.04 -20.41 6.92
N ASN A 588 16.16 -19.50 6.51
CA ASN A 588 14.76 -19.80 6.28
C ASN A 588 14.65 -20.66 5.02
N ILE A 589 14.26 -21.93 5.20
CA ILE A 589 14.05 -22.84 4.08
C ILE A 589 12.64 -22.62 3.56
N ILE A 590 12.54 -22.23 2.29
CA ILE A 590 11.28 -21.87 1.64
C ILE A 590 11.10 -22.65 0.35
N PHE A 591 9.87 -22.73 -0.15
CA PHE A 591 9.55 -23.53 -1.31
C PHE A 591 8.96 -22.70 -2.46
N ASN A 592 9.48 -22.89 -3.66
CA ASN A 592 8.93 -22.36 -4.89
C ASN A 592 7.90 -23.34 -5.44
N THR A 593 6.65 -22.91 -5.60
CA THR A 593 5.59 -23.78 -6.12
C THR A 593 5.81 -24.23 -7.57
N GLY A 594 6.69 -23.55 -8.31
CA GLY A 594 6.75 -23.69 -9.76
C GLY A 594 5.52 -23.07 -10.43
N PHE A 595 5.33 -23.32 -11.72
CA PHE A 595 4.19 -22.84 -12.48
C PHE A 595 3.82 -23.89 -13.53
N ALA A 596 2.53 -23.99 -13.83
CA ALA A 596 2.04 -25.01 -14.76
C ALA A 596 2.41 -24.70 -16.22
N ASP A 597 2.81 -25.75 -16.94
CA ASP A 597 3.03 -25.73 -18.38
C ASP A 597 1.79 -25.19 -19.12
N ALA A 598 2.02 -24.27 -20.05
CA ALA A 598 1.09 -23.72 -21.02
C ALA A 598 0.85 -24.62 -22.25
N GLY A 599 1.42 -25.84 -22.31
CA GLY A 599 1.34 -26.72 -23.47
C GLY A 599 -0.07 -27.28 -23.71
N ASN A 600 -0.75 -26.80 -24.76
CA ASN A 600 -2.10 -27.19 -25.25
C ASN A 600 -3.28 -27.16 -24.26
N TYR A 601 -3.01 -27.04 -22.98
CA TYR A 601 -3.99 -26.75 -21.95
C TYR A 601 -3.82 -25.26 -21.62
N THR A 602 -4.88 -24.47 -21.84
CA THR A 602 -5.09 -23.29 -21.01
C THR A 602 -4.81 -23.76 -19.58
N PRO A 603 -3.83 -23.21 -18.85
CA PRO A 603 -3.57 -23.63 -17.48
C PRO A 603 -4.89 -23.50 -16.75
N THR A 604 -5.58 -24.63 -16.56
CA THR A 604 -6.87 -24.64 -15.93
C THR A 604 -6.61 -24.34 -14.47
N ASP A 605 -7.54 -23.66 -13.81
CA ASP A 605 -7.48 -23.44 -12.37
C ASP A 605 -7.11 -24.75 -11.64
N SER A 606 -7.51 -25.92 -12.16
CA SER A 606 -7.18 -27.23 -11.60
C SER A 606 -5.68 -27.56 -11.48
N ALA A 607 -4.82 -27.19 -12.44
CA ALA A 607 -3.39 -27.50 -12.37
C ALA A 607 -2.70 -26.63 -11.30
N THR A 608 -2.99 -25.33 -11.32
CA THR A 608 -2.53 -24.40 -10.29
C THR A 608 -3.07 -24.79 -8.91
N THR A 609 -4.35 -25.16 -8.80
CA THR A 609 -4.95 -25.64 -7.54
C THR A 609 -4.21 -26.87 -7.01
N SER A 610 -3.92 -27.87 -7.85
CA SER A 610 -3.18 -29.06 -7.43
C SER A 610 -1.74 -28.74 -6.96
N ILE A 611 -1.07 -27.80 -7.62
CA ILE A 611 0.25 -27.30 -7.20
C ILE A 611 0.16 -26.65 -5.80
N ILE A 612 -0.83 -25.79 -5.58
CA ILE A 612 -1.02 -25.08 -4.31
C ILE A 612 -1.43 -26.04 -3.18
N GLU A 613 -2.36 -26.97 -3.42
CA GLU A 613 -2.75 -28.01 -2.44
C GLU A 613 -1.55 -28.87 -2.01
N THR A 614 -0.65 -29.18 -2.95
CA THR A 614 0.61 -29.87 -2.63
C THR A 614 1.49 -29.02 -1.72
N ALA A 615 1.65 -27.73 -2.03
CA ALA A 615 2.46 -26.81 -1.23
C ALA A 615 1.87 -26.60 0.18
N ASP A 616 0.55 -26.50 0.32
CA ASP A 616 -0.15 -26.46 1.61
C ASP A 616 0.09 -27.73 2.43
N THR A 617 0.07 -28.88 1.76
CA THR A 617 0.38 -30.17 2.39
C THR A 617 1.82 -30.23 2.88
N MET A 618 2.78 -29.69 2.11
CA MET A 618 4.17 -29.57 2.53
C MET A 618 4.34 -28.64 3.73
N LYS A 619 3.66 -27.49 3.73
CA LYS A 619 3.62 -26.57 4.86
C LYS A 619 3.07 -27.23 6.11
N LYS A 620 1.95 -27.94 5.99
CA LYS A 620 1.32 -28.67 7.09
C LYS A 620 2.22 -29.77 7.67
N ASN A 621 2.85 -30.57 6.81
CA ASN A 621 3.58 -31.76 7.23
C ASN A 621 5.02 -31.47 7.68
N PHE A 622 5.65 -30.43 7.14
CA PHE A 622 7.08 -30.15 7.35
C PHE A 622 7.37 -28.76 7.92
N GLY A 623 6.37 -27.89 8.06
CA GLY A 623 6.54 -26.51 8.53
C GLY A 623 7.31 -25.62 7.53
N ILE A 624 7.40 -26.03 6.27
CA ILE A 624 8.09 -25.27 5.22
C ILE A 624 7.10 -24.29 4.60
N GLU A 625 7.45 -23.03 4.55
CA GLU A 625 6.65 -22.03 3.87
C GLU A 625 6.93 -21.99 2.38
N TYR A 626 5.98 -21.49 1.59
CA TYR A 626 6.11 -21.39 0.15
C TYR A 626 5.65 -20.02 -0.35
N TYR A 627 6.16 -19.64 -1.52
CA TYR A 627 5.72 -18.47 -2.26
C TYR A 627 5.01 -18.92 -3.56
N PRO A 628 3.78 -18.44 -3.82
CA PRO A 628 2.85 -19.06 -4.77
C PRO A 628 3.07 -18.59 -6.21
N THR A 629 4.25 -18.87 -6.79
CA THR A 629 4.58 -18.50 -8.18
C THR A 629 3.57 -19.03 -9.21
N ALA A 630 2.96 -20.20 -8.98
CA ALA A 630 1.93 -20.75 -9.86
C ALA A 630 0.67 -19.88 -9.89
N ARG A 631 0.25 -19.39 -8.72
CA ARG A 631 -0.90 -18.48 -8.59
C ARG A 631 -0.56 -17.11 -9.15
N ALA A 632 0.64 -16.58 -8.88
CA ALA A 632 1.08 -15.29 -9.42
C ALA A 632 1.03 -15.28 -10.97
N ILE A 633 1.51 -16.34 -11.62
CA ILE A 633 1.42 -16.47 -13.08
C ILE A 633 -0.02 -16.65 -13.56
N LEU A 634 -0.85 -17.43 -12.87
CA LEU A 634 -2.27 -17.57 -13.22
C LEU A 634 -2.99 -16.22 -13.15
N ASN A 635 -2.78 -15.44 -12.08
CA ASN A 635 -3.35 -14.10 -11.91
C ASN A 635 -2.87 -13.18 -13.03
N ALA A 636 -1.57 -13.13 -13.33
CA ALA A 636 -1.03 -12.31 -14.40
C ALA A 636 -1.56 -12.69 -15.80
N ARG A 637 -1.92 -13.96 -16.02
CA ARG A 637 -2.60 -14.42 -17.25
C ARG A 637 -4.05 -13.93 -17.36
N GLN A 638 -4.70 -13.59 -16.24
CA GLN A 638 -6.06 -13.05 -16.21
C GLN A 638 -6.10 -11.53 -16.45
N THR A 639 -4.96 -10.83 -16.32
CA THR A 639 -4.88 -9.38 -16.55
C THR A 639 -4.36 -9.02 -17.94
N PHE A 640 -4.16 -7.72 -18.18
CA PHE A 640 -3.55 -7.19 -19.40
C PHE A 640 -2.07 -7.60 -19.56
N LEU A 641 -1.41 -8.05 -18.47
CA LEU A 641 -0.01 -8.46 -18.47
C LEU A 641 0.31 -9.59 -19.44
N ARG A 642 -0.65 -10.50 -19.65
CA ARG A 642 -0.52 -11.60 -20.62
C ARG A 642 -0.10 -11.15 -22.02
N ASN A 643 -0.40 -9.89 -22.39
CA ASN A 643 -0.09 -9.33 -23.70
C ASN A 643 1.36 -8.87 -23.86
N PHE A 644 2.13 -8.82 -22.77
CA PHE A 644 3.54 -8.39 -22.78
C PHE A 644 4.54 -9.54 -22.73
N GLY A 645 4.08 -10.79 -22.69
CA GLY A 645 4.96 -11.95 -22.79
C GLY A 645 5.67 -11.95 -24.15
N ASN A 646 6.99 -11.79 -24.16
CA ASN A 646 7.74 -11.62 -25.40
C ASN A 646 8.02 -12.99 -26.05
N TYR A 647 7.23 -13.35 -27.06
CA TYR A 647 7.49 -14.54 -27.88
C TYR A 647 8.33 -14.15 -29.10
N GLU A 648 9.62 -13.91 -28.91
CA GLU A 648 10.54 -13.74 -30.03
C GLU A 648 10.93 -15.13 -30.60
N GLY A 649 10.21 -15.61 -31.62
CA GLY A 649 10.79 -16.62 -32.53
C GLY A 649 9.96 -17.82 -32.99
N SER A 650 8.68 -17.96 -32.69
CA SER A 650 7.85 -19.03 -33.29
C SER A 650 6.60 -18.45 -33.94
N SER A 651 6.28 -19.04 -35.09
CA SER A 651 5.11 -18.75 -35.90
C SER A 651 3.78 -19.15 -35.25
N ALA A 652 3.76 -19.55 -33.97
CA ALA A 652 2.55 -19.83 -33.21
C ALA A 652 2.07 -18.56 -32.48
N ALA A 653 1.67 -17.55 -33.25
CA ALA A 653 1.17 -16.26 -32.78
C ALA A 653 -0.21 -16.32 -32.07
N SER A 654 -0.56 -17.42 -31.39
CA SER A 654 -1.93 -17.65 -30.89
C SER A 654 -2.08 -17.95 -29.40
N SER A 655 -1.05 -17.77 -28.56
CA SER A 655 -1.28 -17.85 -27.10
C SER A 655 -0.37 -16.93 -26.28
N ASN A 656 -0.87 -15.71 -26.06
CA ASN A 656 -0.47 -14.76 -25.01
C ASN A 656 -0.43 -15.46 -23.63
N ASN A 657 0.72 -15.97 -23.18
CA ASN A 657 0.73 -16.81 -21.97
C ASN A 657 1.94 -16.65 -21.02
N LEU A 658 2.68 -15.54 -21.10
CA LEU A 658 3.87 -15.24 -20.27
C LEU A 658 4.99 -16.30 -20.38
N CYS A 659 4.99 -17.10 -21.46
CA CYS A 659 5.91 -18.21 -21.69
C CYS A 659 6.53 -18.14 -23.08
N TYR A 660 7.78 -18.63 -23.25
CA TYR A 660 8.46 -18.68 -24.55
C TYR A 660 8.47 -20.06 -25.22
N ASP A 661 8.27 -21.15 -24.50
CA ASP A 661 8.25 -22.51 -25.09
C ASP A 661 7.16 -23.41 -24.48
N SER A 662 6.06 -22.78 -24.06
CA SER A 662 4.93 -23.40 -23.38
C SER A 662 5.23 -24.01 -22.02
N GLN A 663 6.48 -24.00 -21.53
CA GLN A 663 6.83 -24.51 -20.21
C GLN A 663 7.55 -23.43 -19.41
N HIS A 664 8.48 -22.73 -20.03
CA HIS A 664 9.31 -21.71 -19.42
C HIS A 664 8.73 -20.31 -19.60
N LEU A 665 8.87 -19.50 -18.56
CA LEU A 665 8.44 -18.11 -18.57
C LEU A 665 9.31 -17.28 -19.51
N ASP A 666 8.70 -16.33 -20.21
CA ASP A 666 9.44 -15.34 -20.98
C ASP A 666 10.39 -14.57 -20.06
N TYR A 667 11.58 -14.22 -20.58
CA TYR A 667 12.60 -13.53 -19.80
C TYR A 667 12.19 -12.10 -19.39
N GLY A 668 11.08 -11.58 -19.92
CA GLY A 668 10.48 -10.30 -19.55
C GLY A 668 9.48 -10.46 -18.41
N ILE A 669 8.18 -10.29 -18.73
CA ILE A 669 7.12 -10.14 -17.73
C ILE A 669 6.90 -11.42 -16.93
N GLY A 670 6.94 -12.60 -17.54
CA GLY A 670 6.80 -13.86 -16.83
C GLY A 670 7.83 -13.99 -15.71
N CYS A 671 9.12 -13.87 -16.02
CA CYS A 671 10.19 -13.91 -15.01
C CYS A 671 10.11 -12.76 -13.99
N TYR A 672 9.67 -11.57 -14.40
CA TYR A 672 9.47 -10.44 -13.49
C TYR A 672 8.40 -10.73 -12.43
N VAL A 673 7.22 -11.25 -12.84
CA VAL A 673 6.11 -11.56 -11.94
C VAL A 673 6.52 -12.57 -10.85
N VAL A 674 7.20 -13.65 -11.22
CA VAL A 674 7.66 -14.64 -10.23
C VAL A 674 8.80 -14.12 -9.35
N GLY A 675 9.64 -13.22 -9.87
CA GLY A 675 10.67 -12.54 -9.09
C GLY A 675 10.08 -11.59 -8.04
N MET A 676 9.05 -10.82 -8.41
CA MET A 676 8.29 -9.96 -7.49
C MET A 676 7.61 -10.78 -6.40
N CYS A 677 6.94 -11.88 -6.76
CA CYS A 677 6.30 -12.79 -5.81
C CYS A 677 7.28 -13.31 -4.74
N LEU A 678 8.51 -13.64 -5.14
CA LEU A 678 9.56 -14.08 -4.21
C LEU A 678 10.02 -12.93 -3.29
N LEU A 679 10.27 -11.74 -3.84
CA LEU A 679 10.73 -10.60 -3.03
C LEU A 679 9.65 -10.12 -2.05
N GLU A 680 8.39 -10.06 -2.48
CA GLU A 680 7.27 -9.72 -1.60
C GLU A 680 7.13 -10.72 -0.44
N PHE A 681 7.27 -12.02 -0.73
CA PHE A 681 7.27 -13.05 0.30
C PHE A 681 8.40 -12.81 1.32
N ILE A 682 9.62 -12.53 0.86
CA ILE A 682 10.77 -12.24 1.71
C ILE A 682 10.52 -10.99 2.56
N PHE A 683 9.93 -9.95 1.99
CA PHE A 683 9.62 -8.70 2.68
C PHE A 683 8.64 -8.92 3.83
N ARG A 684 7.52 -9.59 3.54
CA ARG A 684 6.54 -9.97 4.57
C ARG A 684 7.17 -10.82 5.67
N LYS A 685 8.10 -11.72 5.32
CA LYS A 685 8.83 -12.55 6.31
C LYS A 685 9.76 -11.75 7.22
N LEU A 686 10.39 -10.71 6.69
CA LEU A 686 11.29 -9.84 7.43
C LEU A 686 10.55 -8.71 8.17
N GLY A 687 9.22 -8.63 8.04
CA GLY A 687 8.41 -7.56 8.62
C GLY A 687 8.67 -6.21 7.95
N TRP A 688 9.14 -6.23 6.70
CA TRP A 688 9.40 -5.03 5.93
C TRP A 688 8.13 -4.59 5.21
N ASP A 689 8.01 -3.28 5.06
CA ASP A 689 6.89 -2.67 4.36
C ASP A 689 6.91 -3.08 2.87
N THR A 690 5.83 -3.73 2.43
CA THR A 690 5.64 -4.12 1.04
C THR A 690 5.39 -2.92 0.12
N GLU A 691 5.04 -1.74 0.65
CA GLU A 691 4.89 -0.50 -0.13
C GLU A 691 6.18 -0.06 -0.83
N LEU A 692 7.34 -0.44 -0.28
CA LEU A 692 8.66 -0.24 -0.92
C LEU A 692 8.78 -0.97 -2.27
N LEU A 693 8.02 -2.06 -2.46
CA LEU A 693 7.90 -2.74 -3.74
C LEU A 693 6.82 -2.11 -4.65
N ARG A 694 5.83 -1.41 -4.07
CA ARG A 694 4.70 -0.79 -4.80
C ARG A 694 5.09 0.43 -5.61
N GLY A 695 6.02 1.25 -5.11
CA GLY A 695 6.53 2.44 -5.81
C GLY A 695 7.17 2.17 -7.18
N TYR A 696 7.43 0.90 -7.52
CA TYR A 696 8.09 0.49 -8.76
C TYR A 696 7.31 -0.56 -9.58
N GLY A 697 6.01 -0.73 -9.30
CA GLY A 697 5.09 -1.53 -10.15
C GLY A 697 4.63 -2.86 -9.54
N SER A 698 4.12 -2.85 -8.30
CA SER A 698 3.37 -4.00 -7.79
C SER A 698 2.04 -4.16 -8.51
N PHE A 699 1.71 -5.39 -8.89
CA PHE A 699 0.43 -5.77 -9.48
C PHE A 699 -0.47 -6.38 -8.40
N GLU A 700 -1.33 -5.56 -7.80
CA GLU A 700 -2.61 -6.03 -7.26
C GLU A 700 -3.64 -6.14 -8.37
#